data_AF-A0A5C9E0Q5-F1
#
_entry.id   AF-A0A5C9E0Q5-F1
#
_cell.length_a   1.000
_cell.length_b   1.000
_cell.length_c   1.000
_cell.angle_alpha   90.00
_cell.angle_beta   90.00
_cell.angle_gamma   90.00
#
_symmetry.space_group_name_H-M   'P 1'
#
loop_
_entity.id
_entity.type
_entity.pdbx_description
1 polymer ?
#
loop_
_entity_poly.entity_id
_entity_poly.type
_entity_poly.pdbx_seq_one_letter_code
_entity_poly.pdbx_strand_id
1 'polypeptide(L)'
;MGNEFKKDDSTSELDVDVTVYTSKLFELNLQAQDAVRSFVLHDIDDVEGLEAKRIVMHDTFTDLYQGIASFSEESMGEEFDVAFLRERVAQAEGEQKEQLEQALKNLQDQIQENLANIWMARVMAWLHQAASSSGPFIEDEHEEKKDAAKKALAAVYTMLEKPFSAVPQKVDGTQKLRRVALGHKAYSLLEESDAANPTLSELLGKNKSAEAEFYDEFLNELIGVESTFRQAFNPFDELIWRDMLSSFIFEQATDLYNEALPHFEKSDAIDQDTIRMIKAWKQNTAGLSEVYLAMTYNDIADAQMRSGNLEDASKLYTSASDAFGRAEKCFRKILNLAPNADQSQVDKEHKKAQALFCSAEASVQELTDLLEMNNREEAITVLQEIFRDLKKAGKLSKTRELTSAIKENLKTFSFVEELLKKNSGDDISGIISQIAFAKDLRKTGLIEDVHKSLDDAQKSLSNNPPDALEAIREALNSLGILLSLESEDEEVSDLRNKTLALLNNVKYVIQFQLSSQLQTGTKFIMSRILENLHAEDAASYYQIIGEDASASELKDLGKLALATAYASEAQTFSRQSEQWAFRSQVARVNAIKALGDDLAQLEDGGSMDGTLKTHDETIKRIYQAVSSFECAAKELNSVKGEAIRKKNNVDAQVKQLQGVVMKLRGDLKRLMGAKSDFMAEMFYLKGEVTKAKIHYSDASDQLREAVGAYTGAAQLFQQLGDIQSARTVDSRAKTTDLVARSVWDNKQKLGRDQDPLLKGEAELSALYMGITNM
;
A
#
# COMPACT_ATOMS: atom_id res chain seq x y z
N MET A 1 -12.16 -9.04 46.62
CA MET A 1 -11.27 -10.20 46.81
C MET A 1 -11.12 -10.85 45.45
N GLY A 2 -10.06 -10.47 44.76
CA GLY A 2 -9.78 -10.87 43.39
C GLY A 2 -9.13 -12.24 43.33
N ASN A 3 -9.59 -13.07 42.41
CA ASN A 3 -8.78 -14.12 41.83
C ASN A 3 -8.22 -13.57 40.52
N GLU A 4 -7.00 -13.07 40.60
CA GLU A 4 -6.15 -12.84 39.44
C GLU A 4 -5.95 -14.20 38.74
N PHE A 5 -6.44 -14.29 37.50
CA PHE A 5 -5.96 -15.31 36.58
C PHE A 5 -4.48 -15.02 36.33
N LYS A 6 -3.61 -15.85 36.91
CA LYS A 6 -2.21 -15.94 36.50
C LYS A 6 -2.18 -16.13 34.98
N LYS A 7 -1.60 -15.16 34.28
CA LYS A 7 -0.97 -15.39 32.98
C LYS A 7 0.00 -16.55 33.17
N ASP A 8 -0.31 -17.70 32.59
CA ASP A 8 0.72 -18.69 32.31
C ASP A 8 1.64 -18.07 31.24
N ASP A 9 2.73 -17.47 31.73
CA ASP A 9 3.89 -17.10 30.95
C ASP A 9 4.62 -18.40 30.61
N SER A 10 4.26 -19.02 29.48
CA SER A 10 4.99 -20.15 28.90
C SER A 10 5.40 -19.87 27.45
N THR A 11 5.63 -18.61 27.10
CA THR A 11 6.04 -18.14 25.76
C THR A 11 7.46 -17.57 25.72
N SER A 12 8.41 -18.07 26.53
CA SER A 12 9.78 -17.52 26.55
C SER A 12 10.90 -18.56 26.38
N GLU A 13 10.83 -19.42 25.36
CA GLU A 13 11.99 -20.28 25.04
C GLU A 13 12.66 -20.01 23.69
N LEU A 14 12.23 -19.03 22.89
CA LEU A 14 12.79 -18.82 21.55
C LEU A 14 12.88 -17.31 21.23
N ASP A 15 13.95 -16.67 21.69
CA ASP A 15 14.26 -15.24 21.54
C ASP A 15 14.85 -14.94 20.14
N VAL A 16 14.12 -15.28 19.08
CA VAL A 16 14.44 -14.85 17.71
C VAL A 16 13.41 -13.79 17.34
N ASP A 17 13.85 -12.53 17.27
CA ASP A 17 13.01 -11.42 16.81
C ASP A 17 12.70 -11.63 15.32
N VAL A 18 11.48 -12.10 15.04
CA VAL A 18 11.04 -12.44 13.70
C VAL A 18 9.86 -11.55 13.33
N THR A 19 10.09 -10.72 12.32
CA THR A 19 9.06 -9.86 11.75
C THR A 19 7.98 -10.69 11.07
N VAL A 20 6.73 -10.52 11.51
CA VAL A 20 5.54 -10.93 10.76
C VAL A 20 5.15 -9.78 9.83
N TYR A 21 5.37 -9.95 8.53
CA TYR A 21 5.23 -8.87 7.56
C TYR A 21 3.79 -8.41 7.40
N THR A 22 2.81 -9.32 7.47
CA THR A 22 1.39 -8.95 7.43
C THR A 22 1.03 -8.01 8.59
N SER A 23 1.55 -8.24 9.80
CA SER A 23 1.33 -7.34 10.94
C SER A 23 1.97 -5.98 10.71
N LYS A 24 3.23 -5.96 10.27
CA LYS A 24 3.95 -4.72 9.97
C LYS A 24 3.26 -3.91 8.88
N LEU A 25 2.83 -4.56 7.79
CA LEU A 25 2.14 -3.91 6.68
C LEU A 25 0.75 -3.41 7.08
N PHE A 26 0.04 -4.15 7.93
CA PHE A 26 -1.22 -3.70 8.50
C PHE A 26 -1.04 -2.41 9.31
N GLU A 27 -0.05 -2.36 10.20
CA GLU A 27 0.27 -1.16 11.00
C GLU A 27 0.69 0.03 10.13
N LEU A 28 1.54 -0.18 9.13
CA LEU A 28 1.97 0.87 8.20
C LEU A 28 0.79 1.43 7.40
N ASN A 29 -0.16 0.58 6.98
CA ASN A 29 -1.37 1.05 6.29
C ASN A 29 -2.24 1.91 7.21
N LEU A 30 -2.43 1.51 8.47
CA LEU A 30 -3.18 2.30 9.45
C LEU A 30 -2.56 3.69 9.63
N GLN A 31 -1.23 3.74 9.83
CA GLN A 31 -0.50 5.00 9.99
C GLN A 31 -0.63 5.89 8.75
N ALA A 32 -0.54 5.31 7.55
CA ALA A 32 -0.70 6.03 6.30
C ALA A 32 -2.11 6.61 6.15
N GLN A 33 -3.16 5.85 6.47
CA GLN A 33 -4.55 6.33 6.41
C GLN A 33 -4.83 7.44 7.42
N ASP A 34 -4.32 7.32 8.65
CA ASP A 34 -4.48 8.34 9.69
C ASP A 34 -3.71 9.63 9.36
N ALA A 35 -2.56 9.53 8.71
CA ALA A 35 -1.80 10.68 8.24
C ALA A 35 -2.57 11.47 7.17
N VAL A 36 -3.24 10.78 6.23
CA VAL A 36 -4.10 11.45 5.23
C VAL A 36 -5.26 12.17 5.89
N ARG A 37 -5.98 11.52 6.81
CA ARG A 37 -7.09 12.15 7.55
C ARG A 37 -6.61 13.40 8.29
N SER A 38 -5.45 13.30 8.93
CA SER A 38 -4.83 14.41 9.67
C SER A 38 -4.44 15.57 8.76
N PHE A 39 -3.99 15.30 7.54
CA PHE A 39 -3.64 16.32 6.55
C PHE A 39 -4.90 17.02 6.00
N VAL A 40 -5.90 16.25 5.58
CA VAL A 40 -7.12 16.80 4.94
C VAL A 40 -7.94 17.68 5.88
N LEU A 41 -7.96 17.35 7.16
CA LEU A 41 -8.75 18.05 8.17
C LEU A 41 -7.96 19.13 8.92
N HIS A 42 -6.70 19.38 8.55
CA HIS A 42 -5.89 20.41 9.19
C HIS A 42 -6.41 21.82 8.84
N ASP A 43 -6.16 22.77 9.74
CA ASP A 43 -6.50 24.18 9.55
C ASP A 43 -5.67 24.76 8.39
N ILE A 44 -6.35 25.36 7.41
CA ILE A 44 -5.68 25.89 6.21
C ILE A 44 -4.97 27.21 6.47
N ASP A 45 -5.33 27.93 7.54
CA ASP A 45 -4.67 29.19 7.89
C ASP A 45 -3.32 28.92 8.58
N ASP A 46 -3.08 27.69 9.08
CA ASP A 46 -1.80 27.18 9.58
C ASP A 46 -1.00 26.46 8.48
N VAL A 47 -0.45 27.26 7.56
CA VAL A 47 0.35 26.77 6.41
C VAL A 47 1.54 25.90 6.85
N GLU A 48 2.21 26.26 7.95
CA GLU A 48 3.33 25.51 8.50
C GLU A 48 2.90 24.14 9.02
N GLY A 49 1.81 24.08 9.78
CA GLY A 49 1.23 22.82 10.24
C GLY A 49 0.70 21.97 9.08
N LEU A 50 0.09 22.59 8.07
CA LEU A 50 -0.44 21.89 6.89
C LEU A 50 0.68 21.20 6.10
N GLU A 51 1.79 21.90 5.85
CA GLU A 51 2.96 21.30 5.20
C GLU A 51 3.58 20.21 6.08
N ALA A 52 3.68 20.40 7.39
CA ALA A 52 4.18 19.37 8.29
C ALA A 52 3.31 18.09 8.25
N LYS A 53 1.97 18.22 8.19
CA LYS A 53 1.06 17.08 8.04
C LYS A 53 1.18 16.41 6.68
N ARG A 54 1.38 17.19 5.61
CA ARG A 54 1.65 16.68 4.25
C ARG A 54 2.94 15.85 4.22
N ILE A 55 4.03 16.33 4.81
CA ILE A 55 5.29 15.59 4.90
C ILE A 55 5.09 14.25 5.63
N VAL A 56 4.40 14.27 6.77
CA VAL A 56 4.09 13.03 7.53
C VAL A 56 3.27 12.06 6.70
N MET A 57 2.29 12.55 5.93
CA MET A 57 1.54 11.73 4.98
C MET A 57 2.49 11.05 3.99
N HIS A 58 3.37 11.77 3.30
CA HIS A 58 4.32 11.15 2.37
C HIS A 58 5.34 10.22 3.04
N ASP A 59 5.81 10.55 4.24
CA ASP A 59 6.76 9.71 5.00
C ASP A 59 6.13 8.34 5.34
N THR A 60 4.90 8.34 5.84
CA THR A 60 4.19 7.09 6.18
C THR A 60 3.94 6.21 4.96
N PHE A 61 3.64 6.78 3.79
CA PHE A 61 3.56 6.02 2.54
C PHE A 61 4.93 5.53 2.06
N THR A 62 5.99 6.33 2.25
CA THR A 62 7.37 5.90 1.98
C THR A 62 7.70 4.63 2.78
N ASP A 63 7.41 4.63 4.08
CA ASP A 63 7.63 3.49 4.96
C ASP A 63 6.79 2.27 4.56
N LEU A 64 5.52 2.50 4.19
CA LEU A 64 4.63 1.45 3.70
C LEU A 64 5.20 0.76 2.45
N TYR A 65 5.57 1.53 1.44
CA TYR A 65 6.10 0.99 0.18
C TYR A 65 7.48 0.35 0.36
N GLN A 66 8.34 0.87 1.24
CA GLN A 66 9.57 0.18 1.64
C GLN A 66 9.26 -1.16 2.32
N GLY A 67 8.27 -1.21 3.21
CA GLY A 67 7.78 -2.44 3.82
C GLY A 67 7.33 -3.47 2.79
N ILE A 68 6.57 -3.05 1.77
CA ILE A 68 6.12 -3.91 0.66
C ILE A 68 7.31 -4.45 -0.14
N ALA A 69 8.28 -3.59 -0.45
CA ALA A 69 9.49 -3.98 -1.17
C ALA A 69 10.30 -5.01 -0.37
N SER A 70 10.58 -4.74 0.92
CA SER A 70 11.31 -5.66 1.80
C SER A 70 10.59 -7.01 1.95
N PHE A 71 9.27 -7.01 2.11
CA PHE A 71 8.52 -8.25 2.20
C PHE A 71 8.58 -9.06 0.91
N SER A 72 8.43 -8.38 -0.23
CA SER A 72 8.50 -9.03 -1.54
C SER A 72 9.89 -9.60 -1.81
N GLU A 73 10.96 -8.89 -1.43
CA GLU A 73 12.33 -9.39 -1.50
C GLU A 73 12.55 -10.61 -0.60
N GLU A 74 12.09 -10.57 0.64
CA GLU A 74 12.25 -11.69 1.57
C GLU A 74 11.36 -12.91 1.20
N SER A 75 10.27 -12.67 0.47
CA SER A 75 9.37 -13.69 -0.09
C SER A 75 9.92 -14.36 -1.36
N MET A 76 10.88 -13.74 -2.05
CA MET A 76 11.55 -14.36 -3.19
C MET A 76 12.53 -15.45 -2.71
N GLY A 77 12.14 -16.72 -2.90
CA GLY A 77 12.98 -17.89 -2.58
C GLY A 77 13.74 -18.49 -3.78
N GLU A 78 13.57 -17.90 -4.96
CA GLU A 78 13.70 -18.60 -6.26
C GLU A 78 15.14 -18.67 -6.80
N GLU A 79 16.12 -17.98 -6.19
CA GLU A 79 17.51 -17.92 -6.70
C GLU A 79 18.19 -19.31 -6.73
N PHE A 80 17.96 -20.13 -5.71
CA PHE A 80 18.47 -21.50 -5.68
C PHE A 80 17.74 -22.42 -6.66
N ASP A 81 16.42 -22.26 -6.81
CA ASP A 81 15.62 -23.09 -7.71
C ASP A 81 16.09 -22.87 -9.16
N VAL A 82 16.46 -21.63 -9.53
CA VAL A 82 17.10 -21.33 -10.82
C VAL A 82 18.46 -22.00 -10.95
N ALA A 83 19.33 -21.90 -9.95
CA ALA A 83 20.65 -22.51 -9.99
C ALA A 83 20.56 -24.04 -10.11
N PHE A 84 19.67 -24.65 -9.32
CA PHE A 84 19.39 -26.08 -9.31
C PHE A 84 18.81 -26.57 -10.64
N LEU A 85 17.81 -25.87 -11.19
CA LEU A 85 17.24 -26.21 -12.50
C LEU A 85 18.28 -26.05 -13.62
N ARG A 86 19.13 -25.02 -13.59
CA ARG A 86 20.23 -24.86 -14.56
C ARG A 86 21.21 -26.03 -14.52
N GLU A 87 21.59 -26.47 -13.32
CA GLU A 87 22.47 -27.63 -13.14
C GLU A 87 21.82 -28.91 -13.68
N ARG A 88 20.54 -29.13 -13.39
CA ARG A 88 19.82 -30.31 -13.91
C ARG A 88 19.59 -30.27 -15.41
N VAL A 89 19.31 -29.10 -15.99
CA VAL A 89 19.24 -28.93 -17.45
C VAL A 89 20.57 -29.28 -18.10
N ALA A 90 21.70 -28.92 -17.48
CA ALA A 90 23.03 -29.25 -18.00
C ALA A 90 23.32 -30.77 -17.97
N GLN A 91 22.65 -31.53 -17.09
CA GLN A 91 22.84 -32.97 -16.91
C GLN A 91 21.76 -33.84 -17.58
N ALA A 92 20.67 -33.24 -18.08
CA ALA A 92 19.55 -33.95 -18.69
C ALA A 92 19.65 -34.01 -20.22
N GLU A 93 19.03 -35.03 -20.82
CA GLU A 93 18.93 -35.22 -22.29
C GLU A 93 17.49 -35.54 -22.72
N GLY A 94 17.16 -35.32 -23.99
CA GLY A 94 15.87 -35.66 -24.58
C GLY A 94 14.67 -34.88 -24.00
N GLU A 95 13.51 -35.53 -23.89
CA GLU A 95 12.24 -34.95 -23.43
C GLU A 95 12.34 -34.37 -22.01
N GLN A 96 13.15 -35.00 -21.14
CA GLN A 96 13.38 -34.51 -19.78
C GLN A 96 14.11 -33.16 -19.76
N LYS A 97 15.03 -32.93 -20.71
CA LYS A 97 15.71 -31.64 -20.85
C LYS A 97 14.74 -30.55 -21.28
N GLU A 98 13.88 -30.81 -22.26
CA GLU A 98 12.86 -29.86 -22.72
C GLU A 98 11.89 -29.47 -21.60
N GLN A 99 11.46 -30.44 -20.78
CA GLN A 99 10.60 -30.17 -19.61
C GLN A 99 11.30 -29.30 -18.56
N LEU A 100 12.58 -29.56 -18.28
CA LEU A 100 13.36 -28.76 -17.32
C LEU A 100 13.68 -27.36 -17.85
N GLU A 101 13.94 -27.22 -19.16
CA GLU A 101 14.12 -25.92 -19.80
C GLU A 101 12.84 -25.09 -19.77
N GLN A 102 11.68 -25.70 -20.02
CA GLN A 102 10.39 -25.02 -19.89
C GLN A 102 10.08 -24.62 -18.45
N ALA A 103 10.38 -25.49 -17.48
CA ALA A 103 10.22 -25.17 -16.05
C ALA A 103 11.16 -24.02 -15.63
N LEU A 104 12.41 -24.03 -16.09
CA LEU A 104 13.37 -22.95 -15.86
C LEU A 104 12.88 -21.63 -16.47
N LYS A 105 12.32 -21.67 -17.69
CA LYS A 105 11.75 -20.48 -18.34
C LYS A 105 10.56 -19.93 -17.55
N ASN A 106 9.60 -20.78 -17.18
CA ASN A 106 8.44 -20.35 -16.38
C ASN A 106 8.87 -19.72 -15.05
N LEU A 107 9.84 -20.32 -14.37
CA LEU A 107 10.39 -19.77 -13.12
C LEU A 107 11.09 -18.43 -13.35
N GLN A 108 11.84 -18.27 -14.45
CA GLN A 108 12.46 -17.00 -14.82
C GLN A 108 11.42 -15.91 -15.12
N ASP A 109 10.33 -16.26 -15.82
CA ASP A 109 9.23 -15.33 -16.11
C ASP A 109 8.54 -14.88 -14.79
N GLN A 110 8.32 -15.81 -13.86
CA GLN A 110 7.75 -15.50 -12.53
C GLN A 110 8.68 -14.63 -11.67
N ILE A 111 9.99 -14.92 -11.65
CA ILE A 111 10.99 -14.08 -10.99
C ILE A 111 10.95 -12.66 -11.56
N GLN A 112 10.82 -12.51 -12.87
CA GLN A 112 10.76 -11.20 -13.51
C GLN A 112 9.52 -10.42 -13.07
N GLU A 113 8.36 -11.07 -13.00
CA GLU A 113 7.14 -10.44 -12.48
C GLU A 113 7.29 -10.00 -11.02
N ASN A 114 7.87 -10.86 -10.17
CA ASN A 114 8.16 -10.56 -8.77
C ASN A 114 9.12 -9.37 -8.62
N LEU A 115 10.19 -9.34 -9.41
CA LEU A 115 11.15 -8.22 -9.44
C LEU A 115 10.51 -6.91 -9.90
N ALA A 116 9.62 -6.95 -10.89
CA ALA A 116 8.87 -5.78 -11.33
C ALA A 116 8.01 -5.20 -10.20
N ASN A 117 7.40 -6.06 -9.37
CA ASN A 117 6.61 -5.62 -8.21
C ASN A 117 7.48 -4.97 -7.12
N ILE A 118 8.66 -5.52 -6.83
CA ILE A 118 9.62 -4.91 -5.88
C ILE A 118 10.09 -3.56 -6.41
N TRP A 119 10.41 -3.50 -7.70
CA TRP A 119 10.84 -2.28 -8.35
C TRP A 119 9.76 -1.20 -8.25
N MET A 120 8.52 -1.54 -8.56
CA MET A 120 7.39 -0.63 -8.45
C MET A 120 7.23 -0.10 -7.01
N ALA A 121 7.30 -0.96 -6.01
CA ALA A 121 7.23 -0.54 -4.61
C ALA A 121 8.37 0.43 -4.22
N ARG A 122 9.60 0.18 -4.68
CA ARG A 122 10.73 1.08 -4.42
C ARG A 122 10.59 2.42 -5.12
N VAL A 123 10.08 2.41 -6.36
CA VAL A 123 9.80 3.64 -7.10
C VAL A 123 8.72 4.44 -6.39
N MET A 124 7.64 3.81 -5.93
CA MET A 124 6.61 4.48 -5.14
C MET A 124 7.18 5.12 -3.87
N ALA A 125 7.99 4.38 -3.10
CA ALA A 125 8.66 4.93 -1.92
C ALA A 125 9.53 6.15 -2.26
N TRP A 126 10.27 6.09 -3.38
CA TRP A 126 11.06 7.24 -3.84
C TRP A 126 10.17 8.44 -4.20
N LEU A 127 9.08 8.24 -4.93
CA LEU A 127 8.19 9.33 -5.34
C LEU A 127 7.54 10.02 -4.15
N HIS A 128 7.09 9.28 -3.13
CA HIS A 128 6.57 9.88 -1.91
C HIS A 128 7.67 10.67 -1.17
N GLN A 129 8.87 10.09 -1.03
CA GLN A 129 10.00 10.80 -0.42
C GLN A 129 10.35 12.08 -1.18
N ALA A 130 10.24 12.06 -2.51
CA ALA A 130 10.50 13.22 -3.33
C ALA A 130 9.39 14.28 -3.21
N ALA A 131 8.11 13.90 -3.22
CA ALA A 131 7.00 14.80 -2.95
C ALA A 131 7.07 15.42 -1.54
N SER A 132 7.56 14.68 -0.53
CA SER A 132 7.82 15.26 0.80
C SER A 132 8.91 16.34 0.81
N SER A 133 9.75 16.40 -0.23
CA SER A 133 10.81 17.40 -0.37
C SER A 133 10.40 18.65 -1.15
N SER A 134 9.33 18.55 -1.95
CA SER A 134 8.76 19.64 -2.77
C SER A 134 7.31 19.85 -2.38
N GLY A 135 7.05 20.87 -1.56
CA GLY A 135 5.73 21.18 -1.03
C GLY A 135 5.06 22.36 -1.72
N PRO A 136 3.76 22.28 -2.05
CA PRO A 136 3.07 23.40 -2.68
C PRO A 136 2.67 24.50 -1.67
N PHE A 137 2.79 24.24 -0.36
CA PHE A 137 2.36 25.17 0.68
C PHE A 137 3.50 26.05 1.20
N ILE A 138 4.75 25.60 1.14
CA ILE A 138 5.94 26.34 1.57
C ILE A 138 7.01 26.28 0.47
N GLU A 139 7.51 27.44 0.05
CA GLU A 139 8.53 27.56 -1.02
C GLU A 139 9.93 27.06 -0.61
N ASP A 140 10.20 26.92 0.68
CA ASP A 140 11.47 26.43 1.21
C ASP A 140 11.61 24.91 1.06
N GLU A 141 12.53 24.46 0.21
CA GLU A 141 12.82 23.04 0.03
C GLU A 141 13.39 22.39 1.30
N HIS A 142 12.90 21.20 1.63
CA HIS A 142 13.41 20.42 2.75
C HIS A 142 14.69 19.65 2.35
N GLU A 143 15.86 20.26 2.53
CA GLU A 143 17.16 19.68 2.09
C GLU A 143 17.43 18.26 2.61
N GLU A 144 17.09 17.95 3.86
CA GLU A 144 17.24 16.58 4.40
C GLU A 144 16.38 15.56 3.65
N LYS A 145 15.15 15.96 3.27
CA LYS A 145 14.22 15.14 2.50
C LYS A 145 14.69 14.99 1.05
N LYS A 146 15.26 16.05 0.46
CA LYS A 146 15.87 16.03 -0.86
C LYS A 146 17.03 15.03 -0.93
N ASP A 147 17.88 15.00 0.09
CA ASP A 147 18.97 14.03 0.19
C ASP A 147 18.46 12.59 0.41
N ALA A 148 17.38 12.41 1.17
CA ALA A 148 16.72 11.11 1.30
C ALA A 148 16.13 10.64 -0.04
N ALA A 149 15.47 11.52 -0.79
CA ALA A 149 14.92 11.23 -2.11
C ALA A 149 16.02 10.84 -3.12
N LYS A 150 17.16 11.56 -3.13
CA LYS A 150 18.34 11.19 -3.95
C LYS A 150 18.86 9.80 -3.62
N LYS A 151 18.91 9.42 -2.33
CA LYS A 151 19.33 8.07 -1.91
C LYS A 151 18.36 6.99 -2.40
N ALA A 152 17.05 7.23 -2.30
CA ALA A 152 16.04 6.31 -2.80
C ALA A 152 16.12 6.16 -4.34
N LEU A 153 16.30 7.26 -5.06
CA LEU A 153 16.52 7.26 -6.51
C LEU A 153 17.78 6.48 -6.91
N ALA A 154 18.89 6.67 -6.17
CA ALA A 154 20.11 5.91 -6.40
C ALA A 154 19.89 4.40 -6.22
N ALA A 155 19.11 3.99 -5.21
CA ALA A 155 18.75 2.58 -5.02
C ALA A 155 17.90 2.02 -6.17
N VAL A 156 16.98 2.82 -6.73
CA VAL A 156 16.23 2.47 -7.95
C VAL A 156 17.20 2.28 -9.12
N TYR A 157 18.15 3.20 -9.33
CA TYR A 157 19.15 3.08 -10.40
C TYR A 157 20.03 1.83 -10.25
N THR A 158 20.55 1.53 -9.06
CA THR A 158 21.33 0.32 -8.81
C THR A 158 20.54 -0.95 -9.12
N MET A 159 19.23 -0.96 -8.87
CA MET A 159 18.36 -2.09 -9.21
C MET A 159 18.24 -2.29 -10.73
N LEU A 160 18.25 -1.20 -11.51
CA LEU A 160 18.20 -1.21 -12.98
C LEU A 160 19.53 -1.62 -13.65
N GLU A 161 20.65 -1.54 -12.92
CA GLU A 161 21.98 -1.97 -13.37
C GLU A 161 22.19 -3.49 -13.29
N LYS A 162 21.46 -4.20 -12.41
CA LYS A 162 21.46 -5.67 -12.40
C LYS A 162 20.97 -6.18 -13.77
N PRO A 163 21.50 -7.32 -14.29
CA PRO A 163 21.12 -7.84 -15.59
C PRO A 163 19.65 -8.28 -15.56
N PHE A 164 18.76 -7.35 -15.86
CA PHE A 164 17.42 -7.62 -16.37
C PHE A 164 17.63 -8.38 -17.69
N SER A 165 17.61 -9.71 -17.65
CA SER A 165 17.55 -10.53 -18.86
C SER A 165 16.10 -10.54 -19.38
N ALA A 166 15.53 -9.36 -19.57
CA ALA A 166 14.27 -9.22 -20.27
C ALA A 166 14.59 -8.95 -21.74
N VAL A 167 14.15 -9.85 -22.61
CA VAL A 167 13.79 -9.45 -23.97
C VAL A 167 12.66 -8.42 -23.77
N PRO A 168 12.86 -7.13 -24.11
CA PRO A 168 11.83 -6.12 -23.94
C PRO A 168 10.78 -6.35 -25.02
N GLN A 169 9.60 -6.85 -24.64
CA GLN A 169 8.44 -6.84 -25.56
C GLN A 169 7.67 -5.51 -25.50
N LYS A 170 7.97 -4.62 -24.53
CA LYS A 170 7.59 -3.21 -24.59
C LYS A 170 8.79 -2.34 -24.18
N VAL A 171 9.04 -1.32 -24.99
CA VAL A 171 10.21 -0.44 -24.97
C VAL A 171 9.72 0.92 -24.49
N ASP A 172 10.24 1.46 -23.37
CA ASP A 172 10.76 2.85 -23.32
C ASP A 172 11.38 3.25 -21.95
N GLY A 173 10.65 3.16 -20.82
CA GLY A 173 11.02 3.80 -19.55
C GLY A 173 12.38 3.40 -18.96
N THR A 174 12.65 2.10 -18.83
CA THR A 174 13.94 1.57 -18.33
C THR A 174 15.12 1.92 -19.26
N GLN A 175 14.88 2.00 -20.58
CA GLN A 175 15.92 2.42 -21.52
C GLN A 175 16.19 3.92 -21.41
N LYS A 176 15.17 4.75 -21.15
CA LYS A 176 15.31 6.19 -20.92
C LYS A 176 16.05 6.50 -19.62
N LEU A 177 15.73 5.84 -18.50
CA LEU A 177 16.52 5.95 -17.26
C LEU A 177 17.98 5.53 -17.45
N ARG A 178 18.24 4.45 -18.21
CA ARG A 178 19.61 4.07 -18.57
C ARG A 178 20.29 5.12 -19.45
N ARG A 179 19.57 5.76 -20.39
CA ARG A 179 20.11 6.88 -21.19
C ARG A 179 20.44 8.09 -20.32
N VAL A 180 19.60 8.41 -19.33
CA VAL A 180 19.86 9.49 -18.36
C VAL A 180 21.11 9.20 -17.53
N ALA A 181 21.20 7.99 -16.97
CA ALA A 181 22.38 7.55 -16.21
C ALA A 181 23.67 7.56 -17.05
N LEU A 182 23.61 7.05 -18.29
CA LEU A 182 24.73 7.08 -19.23
C LEU A 182 25.07 8.51 -19.68
N GLY A 183 24.06 9.38 -19.83
CA GLY A 183 24.22 10.80 -20.16
C GLY A 183 24.93 11.56 -19.04
N HIS A 184 24.59 11.30 -17.77
CA HIS A 184 25.28 11.89 -16.62
C HIS A 184 26.74 11.43 -16.56
N LYS A 185 26.99 10.14 -16.78
CA LYS A 185 28.35 9.59 -16.82
C LYS A 185 29.17 10.11 -17.99
N ALA A 186 28.55 10.27 -19.17
CA ALA A 186 29.20 10.88 -20.32
C ALA A 186 29.51 12.36 -20.08
N TYR A 187 28.59 13.09 -19.45
CA TYR A 187 28.79 14.48 -19.05
C TYR A 187 29.96 14.63 -18.07
N SER A 188 30.01 13.84 -17.00
CA SER A 188 31.11 13.91 -16.02
C SER A 188 32.47 13.59 -16.65
N LEU A 189 32.52 12.59 -17.54
CA LEU A 189 33.74 12.23 -18.26
C LEU A 189 34.19 13.30 -19.27
N LEU A 190 33.25 14.03 -19.86
CA LEU A 190 33.54 15.10 -20.83
C LEU A 190 33.90 16.42 -20.14
N GLU A 191 33.28 16.73 -19.00
CA GLU A 191 33.62 17.86 -18.13
C GLU A 191 35.06 17.76 -17.61
N GLU A 192 35.49 16.54 -17.24
CA GLU A 192 36.88 16.25 -16.87
C GLU A 192 37.88 16.38 -18.05
N SER A 193 37.40 16.35 -19.29
CA SER A 193 38.24 16.27 -20.49
C SER A 193 38.54 17.61 -21.19
N ASP A 194 38.03 18.74 -20.68
CA ASP A 194 38.19 20.11 -21.23
C ASP A 194 37.84 20.22 -22.74
N ALA A 195 37.01 19.31 -23.24
CA ALA A 195 36.61 19.22 -24.64
C ALA A 195 35.48 20.23 -24.96
N ALA A 196 35.60 20.90 -26.10
CA ALA A 196 34.82 22.07 -26.51
C ALA A 196 33.31 22.10 -26.14
N ASN A 197 32.92 23.27 -25.62
CA ASN A 197 31.62 23.71 -25.08
C ASN A 197 30.32 23.34 -25.85
N PRO A 198 30.24 23.25 -27.20
CA PRO A 198 28.98 23.03 -27.91
C PRO A 198 28.42 21.61 -27.75
N THR A 199 29.28 20.59 -27.81
CA THR A 199 28.88 19.18 -27.72
C THR A 199 28.46 18.80 -26.30
N LEU A 200 29.07 19.45 -25.30
CA LEU A 200 28.71 19.32 -23.89
C LEU A 200 27.32 19.92 -23.61
N SER A 201 27.05 21.13 -24.13
CA SER A 201 25.75 21.79 -24.00
C SER A 201 24.63 20.98 -24.68
N GLU A 202 24.89 20.43 -25.87
CA GLU A 202 23.94 19.56 -26.57
C GLU A 202 23.65 18.27 -25.78
N LEU A 203 24.69 17.64 -25.22
CA LEU A 203 24.55 16.41 -24.44
C LEU A 203 23.80 16.66 -23.12
N LEU A 204 24.05 17.79 -22.46
CA LEU A 204 23.33 18.19 -21.25
C LEU A 204 21.84 18.49 -21.55
N GLY A 205 21.55 19.24 -22.61
CA GLY A 205 20.18 19.46 -23.06
C GLY A 205 19.45 18.15 -23.37
N LYS A 206 20.08 17.24 -24.14
CA LYS A 206 19.51 15.93 -24.48
C LYS A 206 19.27 15.06 -23.26
N ASN A 207 20.19 15.09 -22.29
CA ASN A 207 20.05 14.35 -21.04
C ASN A 207 18.86 14.89 -20.23
N LYS A 208 18.78 16.21 -20.03
CA LYS A 208 17.69 16.88 -19.31
C LYS A 208 16.33 16.68 -19.97
N SER A 209 16.24 16.76 -21.29
CA SER A 209 15.00 16.43 -22.04
C SER A 209 14.61 14.96 -21.91
N ALA A 210 15.58 14.04 -22.00
CA ALA A 210 15.30 12.62 -21.84
C ALA A 210 14.85 12.25 -20.42
N GLU A 211 15.34 12.97 -19.41
CA GLU A 211 14.87 12.86 -18.03
C GLU A 211 13.45 13.42 -17.87
N ALA A 212 13.15 14.58 -18.46
CA ALA A 212 11.80 15.15 -18.47
C ALA A 212 10.78 14.24 -19.20
N GLU A 213 11.17 13.70 -20.36
CA GLU A 213 10.38 12.71 -21.11
C GLU A 213 10.17 11.42 -20.32
N PHE A 214 11.18 11.01 -19.53
CA PHE A 214 11.01 9.89 -18.62
C PHE A 214 9.91 10.19 -17.60
N TYR A 215 9.89 11.36 -16.96
CA TYR A 215 8.81 11.71 -16.02
C TYR A 215 7.44 11.71 -16.73
N ASP A 216 7.32 12.31 -17.91
CA ASP A 216 6.07 12.35 -18.69
C ASP A 216 5.57 10.95 -19.13
N GLU A 217 6.46 10.02 -19.47
CA GLU A 217 6.09 8.68 -19.91
C GLU A 217 5.96 7.67 -18.79
N PHE A 218 6.81 7.79 -17.77
CA PHE A 218 6.69 7.05 -16.53
C PHE A 218 5.29 7.24 -15.96
N LEU A 219 4.72 8.44 -16.04
CA LEU A 219 3.32 8.69 -15.71
C LEU A 219 2.33 7.85 -16.50
N ASN A 220 2.50 7.73 -17.82
CA ASN A 220 1.57 6.95 -18.64
C ASN A 220 1.67 5.44 -18.35
N GLU A 221 2.89 4.95 -18.09
CA GLU A 221 3.13 3.56 -17.71
C GLU A 221 2.67 3.27 -16.27
N LEU A 222 2.94 4.18 -15.34
CA LEU A 222 2.51 4.15 -13.96
C LEU A 222 0.99 4.20 -13.90
N ILE A 223 0.30 5.20 -14.47
CA ILE A 223 -1.16 5.25 -14.54
C ILE A 223 -1.75 3.95 -15.13
N GLY A 224 -1.09 3.34 -16.12
CA GLY A 224 -1.49 2.06 -16.71
C GLY A 224 -1.34 0.86 -15.78
N VAL A 225 -0.16 0.67 -15.16
CA VAL A 225 0.15 -0.44 -14.24
C VAL A 225 -0.57 -0.25 -12.90
N GLU A 226 -0.55 0.97 -12.41
CA GLU A 226 -1.19 1.47 -11.21
C GLU A 226 -2.71 1.48 -11.36
N SER A 227 -3.33 1.49 -12.55
CA SER A 227 -4.80 1.24 -12.63
C SER A 227 -5.22 -0.08 -11.97
N THR A 228 -4.34 -1.08 -12.00
CA THR A 228 -4.48 -2.37 -11.28
C THR A 228 -4.23 -2.23 -9.77
N PHE A 229 -3.44 -1.23 -9.36
CA PHE A 229 -3.09 -0.91 -7.97
C PHE A 229 -4.11 0.06 -7.33
N ARG A 230 -4.68 1.01 -8.09
CA ARG A 230 -5.79 1.92 -7.74
C ARG A 230 -7.07 1.18 -7.44
N GLN A 231 -7.33 0.09 -8.17
CA GLN A 231 -8.43 -0.82 -7.85
C GLN A 231 -8.18 -1.62 -6.57
N ALA A 232 -6.93 -1.70 -6.13
CA ALA A 232 -6.48 -2.50 -5.00
C ALA A 232 -6.24 -1.71 -3.72
N PHE A 233 -6.06 -0.38 -3.79
CA PHE A 233 -5.71 0.47 -2.66
C PHE A 233 -6.53 1.76 -2.66
N ASN A 234 -7.41 1.85 -1.65
CA ASN A 234 -7.98 3.02 -1.00
C ASN A 234 -8.25 4.31 -1.84
N PRO A 235 -9.48 4.86 -1.90
CA PRO A 235 -9.74 6.14 -2.59
C PRO A 235 -9.09 7.39 -1.96
N PHE A 236 -8.44 7.28 -0.80
CA PHE A 236 -7.52 8.32 -0.32
C PHE A 236 -6.21 8.39 -1.12
N ASP A 237 -5.90 7.36 -1.91
CA ASP A 237 -4.78 7.32 -2.84
C ASP A 237 -4.94 8.40 -3.91
N GLU A 238 -6.15 8.74 -4.36
CA GLU A 238 -6.33 9.77 -5.39
C GLU A 238 -5.78 11.14 -4.95
N LEU A 239 -6.01 11.55 -3.71
CA LEU A 239 -5.49 12.81 -3.18
C LEU A 239 -3.97 12.81 -3.15
N ILE A 240 -3.37 11.75 -2.59
CA ILE A 240 -1.91 11.64 -2.45
C ILE A 240 -1.25 11.56 -3.83
N TRP A 241 -1.87 10.84 -4.76
CA TRP A 241 -1.44 10.78 -6.15
C TRP A 241 -1.48 12.15 -6.79
N ARG A 242 -2.60 12.88 -6.70
CA ARG A 242 -2.73 14.23 -7.27
C ARG A 242 -1.69 15.19 -6.67
N ASP A 243 -1.44 15.11 -5.37
CA ASP A 243 -0.39 15.89 -4.71
C ASP A 243 0.99 15.52 -5.26
N MET A 244 1.37 14.25 -5.26
CA MET A 244 2.67 13.77 -5.76
C MET A 244 2.89 14.09 -7.24
N LEU A 245 1.83 13.96 -8.05
CA LEU A 245 1.84 14.30 -9.47
C LEU A 245 2.12 15.80 -9.67
N SER A 246 1.40 16.65 -8.94
CA SER A 246 1.51 18.11 -9.09
C SER A 246 2.82 18.66 -8.52
N SER A 247 3.10 18.34 -7.25
CA SER A 247 4.18 18.91 -6.42
C SER A 247 5.58 18.35 -6.71
N PHE A 248 5.68 17.20 -7.37
CA PHE A 248 6.97 16.62 -7.70
C PHE A 248 7.06 16.29 -9.18
N ILE A 249 6.20 15.42 -9.69
CA ILE A 249 6.46 14.82 -11.02
C ILE A 249 6.37 15.86 -12.14
N PHE A 250 5.26 16.60 -12.23
CA PHE A 250 5.09 17.58 -13.30
C PHE A 250 5.92 18.85 -13.08
N GLU A 251 6.16 19.23 -11.83
CA GLU A 251 7.03 20.37 -11.49
C GLU A 251 8.48 20.07 -11.90
N GLN A 252 9.02 18.92 -11.47
CA GLN A 252 10.36 18.48 -11.83
C GLN A 252 10.53 18.31 -13.35
N ALA A 253 9.54 17.73 -14.04
CA ALA A 253 9.56 17.63 -15.50
C ALA A 253 9.56 19.01 -16.17
N THR A 254 8.76 19.95 -15.65
CA THR A 254 8.72 21.33 -16.15
C THR A 254 10.06 22.04 -15.96
N ASP A 255 10.73 21.84 -14.82
CA ASP A 255 12.04 22.41 -14.54
C ASP A 255 13.15 21.81 -15.39
N LEU A 256 13.13 20.49 -15.60
CA LEU A 256 14.04 19.84 -16.52
C LEU A 256 13.87 20.35 -17.97
N TYR A 257 12.64 20.63 -18.40
CA TYR A 257 12.39 21.30 -19.67
C TYR A 257 12.86 22.77 -19.68
N ASN A 258 12.71 23.50 -18.56
CA ASN A 258 13.22 24.86 -18.40
C ASN A 258 14.75 24.90 -18.52
N GLU A 259 15.44 23.92 -17.95
CA GLU A 259 16.88 23.76 -18.02
C GLU A 259 17.32 23.31 -19.42
N ALA A 260 16.60 22.39 -20.07
CA ALA A 260 16.97 21.84 -21.38
C ALA A 260 16.83 22.86 -22.54
N LEU A 261 15.75 23.64 -22.56
CA LEU A 261 15.43 24.55 -23.68
C LEU A 261 16.55 25.56 -24.01
N PRO A 262 17.17 26.26 -23.04
CA PRO A 262 18.31 27.15 -23.30
C PRO A 262 19.50 26.46 -23.97
N HIS A 263 19.73 25.17 -23.71
CA HIS A 263 20.81 24.41 -24.36
C HIS A 263 20.49 24.09 -25.82
N PHE A 264 19.22 23.82 -26.12
CA PHE A 264 18.77 23.54 -27.48
C PHE A 264 18.66 24.79 -28.34
N GLU A 265 18.16 25.89 -27.78
CA GLU A 265 18.05 27.18 -28.50
C GLU A 265 19.42 27.78 -28.86
N LYS A 266 20.48 27.40 -28.16
CA LYS A 266 21.87 27.80 -28.44
C LYS A 266 22.60 26.85 -29.40
N SER A 267 22.02 25.69 -29.72
CA SER A 267 22.65 24.68 -30.57
C SER A 267 22.16 24.78 -32.01
N ASP A 268 23.08 24.99 -32.95
CA ASP A 268 22.78 24.99 -34.39
C ASP A 268 22.48 23.58 -34.94
N ALA A 269 22.73 22.53 -34.14
CA ALA A 269 22.58 21.12 -34.53
C ALA A 269 21.17 20.56 -34.31
N ILE A 270 20.32 21.26 -33.56
CA ILE A 270 18.98 20.78 -33.19
C ILE A 270 17.93 21.48 -34.03
N ASP A 271 17.04 20.67 -34.61
CA ASP A 271 16.00 21.17 -35.49
C ASP A 271 14.91 21.98 -34.76
N GLN A 272 14.37 22.98 -35.45
CA GLN A 272 13.35 23.88 -34.91
C GLN A 272 12.01 23.18 -34.63
N ASP A 273 11.70 22.07 -35.31
CA ASP A 273 10.51 21.26 -34.98
C ASP A 273 10.71 20.53 -33.66
N THR A 274 11.94 20.08 -33.39
CA THR A 274 12.30 19.46 -32.09
C THR A 274 12.14 20.46 -30.95
N ILE A 275 12.64 21.70 -31.12
CA ILE A 275 12.47 22.76 -30.11
C ILE A 275 10.99 23.10 -29.90
N ARG A 276 10.18 23.17 -30.98
CA ARG A 276 8.73 23.40 -30.89
C ARG A 276 8.00 22.27 -30.18
N MET A 277 8.38 21.02 -30.43
CA MET A 277 7.84 19.84 -29.77
C MET A 277 8.13 19.87 -28.26
N ILE A 278 9.37 20.14 -27.86
CA ILE A 278 9.77 20.22 -26.44
C ILE A 278 9.06 21.39 -25.73
N LYS A 279 8.89 22.53 -26.40
CA LYS A 279 8.04 23.63 -25.88
C LYS A 279 6.59 23.20 -25.70
N ALA A 280 6.05 22.40 -26.60
CA ALA A 280 4.70 21.87 -26.49
C ALA A 280 4.55 20.89 -25.32
N TRP A 281 5.51 19.97 -25.14
CA TRP A 281 5.56 19.08 -23.99
C TRP A 281 5.64 19.84 -22.69
N LYS A 282 6.59 20.78 -22.56
CA LYS A 282 6.68 21.68 -21.40
C LYS A 282 5.35 22.35 -21.06
N GLN A 283 4.64 22.92 -22.04
CA GLN A 283 3.36 23.57 -21.77
C GLN A 283 2.26 22.57 -21.37
N ASN A 284 2.28 21.34 -21.90
CA ASN A 284 1.38 20.28 -21.50
C ASN A 284 1.64 19.86 -20.05
N THR A 285 2.89 19.53 -19.71
CA THR A 285 3.36 19.13 -18.38
C THR A 285 3.06 20.19 -17.33
N ALA A 286 3.39 21.46 -17.60
CA ALA A 286 3.09 22.57 -16.69
C ALA A 286 1.57 22.78 -16.53
N GLY A 287 0.79 22.59 -17.60
CA GLY A 287 -0.67 22.67 -17.51
C GLY A 287 -1.26 21.53 -16.68
N LEU A 288 -0.73 20.31 -16.81
CA LEU A 288 -1.15 19.15 -16.03
C LEU A 288 -0.79 19.30 -14.54
N SER A 289 0.40 19.79 -14.19
CA SER A 289 0.77 20.13 -12.80
C SER A 289 -0.33 20.96 -12.13
N GLU A 290 -0.73 22.04 -12.79
CA GLU A 290 -1.74 22.97 -12.30
C GLU A 290 -3.14 22.35 -12.21
N VAL A 291 -3.51 21.44 -13.13
CA VAL A 291 -4.77 20.67 -13.03
C VAL A 291 -4.76 19.79 -11.79
N TYR A 292 -3.70 19.02 -11.57
CA TYR A 292 -3.62 18.11 -10.42
C TYR A 292 -3.56 18.87 -9.10
N LEU A 293 -2.90 20.03 -9.06
CA LEU A 293 -2.93 20.93 -7.91
C LEU A 293 -4.35 21.46 -7.66
N ALA A 294 -5.06 21.89 -8.71
CA ALA A 294 -6.44 22.34 -8.61
C ALA A 294 -7.38 21.26 -8.07
N MET A 295 -7.18 20.00 -8.50
CA MET A 295 -7.94 18.85 -8.01
C MET A 295 -7.64 18.55 -6.54
N THR A 296 -6.38 18.69 -6.11
CA THR A 296 -5.97 18.53 -4.70
C THR A 296 -6.68 19.56 -3.82
N TYR A 297 -6.64 20.85 -4.21
CA TYR A 297 -7.39 21.91 -3.51
C TYR A 297 -8.90 21.64 -3.49
N ASN A 298 -9.45 21.12 -4.59
CA ASN A 298 -10.86 20.76 -4.64
C ASN A 298 -11.24 19.67 -3.65
N ASP A 299 -10.44 18.60 -3.55
CA ASP A 299 -10.74 17.49 -2.65
C ASP A 299 -10.70 17.93 -1.18
N ILE A 300 -9.73 18.79 -0.83
CA ILE A 300 -9.65 19.42 0.51
C ILE A 300 -10.86 20.35 0.71
N ALA A 301 -11.23 21.16 -0.28
CA ALA A 301 -12.41 22.04 -0.20
C ALA A 301 -13.70 21.25 0.04
N ASP A 302 -13.89 20.13 -0.68
CA ASP A 302 -15.03 19.25 -0.52
C ASP A 302 -15.07 18.62 0.88
N ALA A 303 -13.91 18.34 1.50
CA ALA A 303 -13.81 17.84 2.87
C ALA A 303 -14.13 18.93 3.92
N GLN A 304 -13.62 20.15 3.72
CA GLN A 304 -13.92 21.29 4.58
C GLN A 304 -15.40 21.68 4.51
N MET A 305 -15.99 21.70 3.31
CA MET A 305 -17.42 21.93 3.11
C MET A 305 -18.27 20.88 3.84
N ARG A 306 -17.88 19.60 3.77
CA ARG A 306 -18.53 18.50 4.51
C ARG A 306 -18.32 18.57 6.03
N SER A 307 -17.34 19.34 6.49
CA SER A 307 -17.11 19.59 7.93
C SER A 307 -17.81 20.86 8.42
N GLY A 308 -18.53 21.57 7.54
CA GLY A 308 -19.20 22.83 7.86
C GLY A 308 -18.29 24.07 7.81
N ASN A 309 -17.02 23.92 7.44
CA ASN A 309 -16.04 25.01 7.38
C ASN A 309 -16.15 25.75 6.03
N LEU A 310 -17.23 26.51 5.85
CA LEU A 310 -17.58 27.11 4.56
C LEU A 310 -16.65 28.23 4.11
N GLU A 311 -16.07 28.97 5.05
CA GLU A 311 -15.09 30.01 4.73
C GLU A 311 -13.81 29.39 4.15
N ASP A 312 -13.32 28.33 4.79
CA ASP A 312 -12.13 27.61 4.34
C ASP A 312 -12.37 26.85 3.02
N ALA A 313 -13.54 26.22 2.88
CA ALA A 313 -13.97 25.64 1.61
C ALA A 313 -14.01 26.69 0.49
N SER A 314 -14.53 27.89 0.76
CA SER A 314 -14.58 29.00 -0.20
C SER A 314 -13.18 29.46 -0.64
N LYS A 315 -12.25 29.63 0.32
CA LYS A 315 -10.84 29.96 0.04
C LYS A 315 -10.19 28.88 -0.83
N LEU A 316 -10.36 27.60 -0.48
CA LEU A 316 -9.78 26.47 -1.22
C LEU A 316 -10.37 26.31 -2.64
N TYR A 317 -11.69 26.47 -2.81
CA TYR A 317 -12.30 26.47 -4.16
C TYR A 317 -11.80 27.65 -5.02
N THR A 318 -11.47 28.78 -4.40
CA THR A 318 -10.84 29.91 -5.08
C THR A 318 -9.43 29.54 -5.55
N SER A 319 -8.61 28.94 -4.67
CA SER A 319 -7.28 28.41 -5.03
C SER A 319 -7.35 27.37 -6.15
N ALA A 320 -8.33 26.47 -6.12
CA ALA A 320 -8.59 25.50 -7.19
C ALA A 320 -8.96 26.19 -8.51
N SER A 321 -9.86 27.17 -8.48
CA SER A 321 -10.23 27.97 -9.67
C SER A 321 -9.01 28.67 -10.28
N ASP A 322 -8.16 29.27 -9.45
CA ASP A 322 -6.98 30.00 -9.92
C ASP A 322 -5.94 29.04 -10.54
N ALA A 323 -5.74 27.87 -9.95
CA ALA A 323 -4.89 26.81 -10.51
C ALA A 323 -5.41 26.31 -11.87
N PHE A 324 -6.71 26.00 -12.01
CA PHE A 324 -7.31 25.70 -13.32
C PHE A 324 -7.14 26.86 -14.32
N GLY A 325 -7.18 28.11 -13.86
CA GLY A 325 -6.90 29.29 -14.68
C GLY A 325 -5.45 29.39 -15.14
N ARG A 326 -4.47 28.91 -14.36
CA ARG A 326 -3.07 28.79 -14.77
C ARG A 326 -2.89 27.63 -15.77
N ALA A 327 -3.53 26.48 -15.52
CA ALA A 327 -3.57 25.35 -16.45
C ALA A 327 -4.11 25.76 -17.84
N GLU A 328 -5.24 26.45 -17.86
CA GLU A 328 -5.86 27.01 -19.08
C GLU A 328 -4.85 27.84 -19.89
N LYS A 329 -4.11 28.74 -19.24
CA LYS A 329 -3.10 29.60 -19.89
C LYS A 329 -1.94 28.79 -20.47
N CYS A 330 -1.53 27.70 -19.80
CA CYS A 330 -0.49 26.80 -20.31
C CYS A 330 -0.98 26.09 -21.57
N PHE A 331 -2.16 25.46 -21.53
CA PHE A 331 -2.71 24.72 -22.65
C PHE A 331 -3.02 25.61 -23.86
N ARG A 332 -3.57 26.82 -23.68
CA ARG A 332 -3.90 27.74 -24.78
C ARG A 332 -2.70 28.17 -25.63
N LYS A 333 -1.47 28.06 -25.11
CA LYS A 333 -0.26 28.37 -25.89
C LYS A 333 0.01 27.36 -27.00
N ILE A 334 -0.60 26.17 -26.95
CA ILE A 334 -0.41 25.08 -27.90
C ILE A 334 -1.76 24.72 -28.53
N LEU A 335 -1.87 24.86 -29.86
CA LEU A 335 -3.11 24.60 -30.60
C LEU A 335 -3.70 23.20 -30.35
N ASN A 336 -2.84 22.17 -30.26
CA ASN A 336 -3.28 20.78 -30.06
C ASN A 336 -3.84 20.52 -28.64
N LEU A 337 -3.63 21.43 -27.69
CA LEU A 337 -4.13 21.32 -26.32
C LEU A 337 -5.37 22.18 -26.08
N ALA A 338 -5.98 22.74 -27.14
CA ALA A 338 -7.21 23.51 -27.03
C ALA A 338 -8.36 22.77 -26.30
N PRO A 339 -8.59 21.46 -26.51
CA PRO A 339 -9.60 20.73 -25.73
C PRO A 339 -9.33 20.73 -24.22
N ASN A 340 -8.06 20.58 -23.82
CA ASN A 340 -7.66 20.62 -22.41
C ASN A 340 -7.82 22.03 -21.82
N ALA A 341 -7.54 23.07 -22.62
CA ALA A 341 -7.77 24.45 -22.23
C ALA A 341 -9.26 24.74 -22.03
N ASP A 342 -10.12 24.26 -22.94
CA ASP A 342 -11.57 24.44 -22.85
C ASP A 342 -12.13 23.71 -21.63
N GLN A 343 -11.68 22.49 -21.35
CA GLN A 343 -12.04 21.75 -20.14
C GLN A 343 -11.58 22.48 -18.86
N SER A 344 -10.32 22.93 -18.82
CA SER A 344 -9.80 23.70 -17.68
C SER A 344 -10.57 25.00 -17.44
N GLN A 345 -11.03 25.65 -18.52
CA GLN A 345 -11.89 26.83 -18.40
C GLN A 345 -13.24 26.47 -17.76
N VAL A 346 -13.87 25.35 -18.17
CA VAL A 346 -15.13 24.88 -17.60
C VAL A 346 -14.96 24.57 -16.11
N ASP A 347 -13.88 23.87 -15.73
CA ASP A 347 -13.62 23.49 -14.34
C ASP A 347 -13.33 24.72 -13.47
N LYS A 348 -12.52 25.65 -13.96
CA LYS A 348 -12.31 26.97 -13.34
C LYS A 348 -13.61 27.71 -13.08
N GLU A 349 -14.47 27.83 -14.08
CA GLU A 349 -15.77 28.50 -13.93
C GLU A 349 -16.63 27.79 -12.88
N HIS A 350 -16.63 26.47 -12.87
CA HIS A 350 -17.40 25.69 -11.91
C HIS A 350 -16.88 25.83 -10.47
N LYS A 351 -15.57 25.76 -10.24
CA LYS A 351 -14.96 25.94 -8.91
C LYS A 351 -15.17 27.36 -8.39
N LYS A 352 -15.10 28.36 -9.27
CA LYS A 352 -15.49 29.73 -8.92
C LYS A 352 -16.96 29.84 -8.53
N ALA A 353 -17.86 29.08 -9.16
CA ALA A 353 -19.26 29.03 -8.76
C ALA A 353 -19.43 28.43 -7.36
N GLN A 354 -18.69 27.35 -7.03
CA GLN A 354 -18.70 26.73 -5.69
C GLN A 354 -18.16 27.67 -4.61
N ALA A 355 -17.04 28.36 -4.87
CA ALA A 355 -16.48 29.36 -3.95
C ALA A 355 -17.49 30.47 -3.63
N LEU A 356 -18.08 31.07 -4.68
CA LEU A 356 -19.09 32.12 -4.52
C LEU A 356 -20.35 31.63 -3.79
N PHE A 357 -20.74 30.38 -4.01
CA PHE A 357 -21.86 29.75 -3.30
C PHE A 357 -21.54 29.58 -1.81
N CYS A 358 -20.37 29.00 -1.46
CA CYS A 358 -19.94 28.83 -0.07
C CYS A 358 -19.80 30.17 0.65
N SER A 359 -19.22 31.18 -0.01
CA SER A 359 -19.13 32.55 0.51
C SER A 359 -20.50 33.16 0.78
N ALA A 360 -21.46 32.98 -0.13
CA ALA A 360 -22.80 33.51 0.05
C ALA A 360 -23.53 32.83 1.22
N GLU A 361 -23.35 31.51 1.40
CA GLU A 361 -23.91 30.76 2.53
C GLU A 361 -23.27 31.16 3.87
N ALA A 362 -21.95 31.36 3.91
CA ALA A 362 -21.25 31.83 5.11
C ALA A 362 -21.77 33.21 5.57
N SER A 363 -22.03 34.13 4.64
CA SER A 363 -22.61 35.45 4.94
C SER A 363 -24.06 35.43 5.43
N VAL A 364 -24.78 34.29 5.36
CA VAL A 364 -26.16 34.19 5.86
C VAL A 364 -26.20 34.32 7.38
N GLN A 365 -25.19 33.84 8.10
CA GLN A 365 -25.12 34.00 9.55
C GLN A 365 -25.00 35.48 9.93
N GLU A 366 -24.08 36.20 9.30
CA GLU A 366 -23.92 37.64 9.49
C GLU A 366 -25.21 38.41 9.16
N LEU A 367 -25.88 38.06 8.05
CA LEU A 367 -27.18 38.64 7.71
C LEU A 367 -28.20 38.40 8.82
N THR A 368 -28.25 37.19 9.38
CA THR A 368 -29.20 36.82 10.43
C THR A 368 -28.92 37.61 11.72
N ASP A 369 -27.66 37.68 12.14
CA ASP A 369 -27.23 38.42 13.33
C ASP A 369 -27.55 39.93 13.21
N LEU A 370 -27.33 40.52 12.03
CA LEU A 370 -27.68 41.91 11.76
C LEU A 370 -29.19 42.17 11.79
N LEU A 371 -29.99 41.22 11.31
CA LEU A 371 -31.45 41.30 11.39
C LEU A 371 -31.93 41.18 12.84
N GLU A 372 -31.31 40.34 13.67
CA GLU A 372 -31.58 40.22 15.11
C GLU A 372 -31.23 41.50 15.88
N MET A 373 -30.11 42.13 15.53
CA MET A 373 -29.70 43.43 16.07
C MET A 373 -30.52 44.61 15.51
N ASN A 374 -31.49 44.33 14.62
CA ASN A 374 -32.31 45.33 13.93
C ASN A 374 -31.47 46.35 13.12
N ASN A 375 -30.27 45.94 12.69
CA ASN A 375 -29.31 46.75 11.95
C ASN A 375 -29.55 46.62 10.44
N ARG A 376 -30.58 47.34 9.98
CA ARG A 376 -31.11 47.22 8.63
C ARG A 376 -30.17 47.69 7.53
N GLU A 377 -29.40 48.75 7.75
CA GLU A 377 -28.52 49.31 6.71
C GLU A 377 -27.39 48.34 6.36
N GLU A 378 -26.77 47.74 7.37
CA GLU A 378 -25.75 46.71 7.19
C GLU A 378 -26.37 45.40 6.66
N ALA A 379 -27.54 44.97 7.17
CA ALA A 379 -28.23 43.79 6.64
C ALA A 379 -28.58 43.91 5.15
N ILE A 380 -29.00 45.08 4.68
CA ILE A 380 -29.22 45.34 3.25
C ILE A 380 -27.90 45.24 2.46
N THR A 381 -26.79 45.71 3.03
CA THR A 381 -25.47 45.64 2.40
C THR A 381 -25.03 44.19 2.25
N VAL A 382 -25.07 43.39 3.31
CA VAL A 382 -24.75 41.95 3.28
C VAL A 382 -25.67 41.20 2.32
N LEU A 383 -26.98 41.49 2.31
CA LEU A 383 -27.92 40.89 1.37
C LEU A 383 -27.57 41.19 -0.10
N GLN A 384 -27.13 42.42 -0.41
CA GLN A 384 -26.67 42.77 -1.75
C GLN A 384 -25.41 41.98 -2.15
N GLU A 385 -24.53 41.70 -1.20
CA GLU A 385 -23.35 40.85 -1.42
C GLU A 385 -23.75 39.40 -1.72
N ILE A 386 -24.64 38.82 -0.90
CA ILE A 386 -25.22 37.49 -1.13
C ILE A 386 -25.84 37.39 -2.53
N PHE A 387 -26.64 38.38 -2.95
CA PHE A 387 -27.21 38.40 -4.30
C PHE A 387 -26.16 38.48 -5.40
N ARG A 388 -25.15 39.33 -5.20
CA ARG A 388 -24.08 39.52 -6.17
C ARG A 388 -23.37 38.20 -6.41
N ASP A 389 -23.10 37.47 -5.33
CA ASP A 389 -22.30 36.24 -5.40
C ASP A 389 -23.13 35.07 -5.91
N LEU A 390 -24.39 34.91 -5.48
CA LEU A 390 -25.31 33.91 -6.04
C LEU A 390 -25.64 34.14 -7.52
N LYS A 391 -25.86 35.39 -7.96
CA LYS A 391 -26.13 35.69 -9.39
C LYS A 391 -24.90 35.41 -10.25
N LYS A 392 -23.70 35.64 -9.73
CA LYS A 392 -22.46 35.27 -10.41
C LYS A 392 -22.29 33.75 -10.43
N ALA A 393 -22.47 33.07 -9.30
CA ALA A 393 -22.40 31.62 -9.19
C ALA A 393 -23.37 30.94 -10.16
N GLY A 394 -24.62 31.41 -10.24
CA GLY A 394 -25.64 30.82 -11.13
C GLY A 394 -25.34 30.96 -12.63
N LYS A 395 -24.53 31.95 -13.03
CA LYS A 395 -24.06 32.07 -14.42
C LYS A 395 -22.90 31.13 -14.74
N LEU A 396 -22.15 30.73 -13.72
CA LEU A 396 -20.93 29.93 -13.85
C LEU A 396 -21.17 28.43 -13.56
N SER A 397 -22.18 28.11 -12.74
CA SER A 397 -22.55 26.76 -12.36
C SER A 397 -22.90 25.89 -13.57
N LYS A 398 -22.41 24.64 -13.57
CA LYS A 398 -22.62 23.65 -14.63
C LYS A 398 -23.36 22.40 -14.17
N THR A 399 -23.43 22.14 -12.86
CA THR A 399 -24.13 20.98 -12.30
C THR A 399 -25.58 21.31 -11.97
N ARG A 400 -26.47 20.31 -12.06
CA ARG A 400 -27.89 20.50 -11.81
C ARG A 400 -28.15 20.84 -10.34
N GLU A 401 -27.43 20.17 -9.45
CA GLU A 401 -27.53 20.23 -8.00
C GLU A 401 -27.19 21.65 -7.51
N LEU A 402 -26.00 22.15 -7.86
CA LEU A 402 -25.56 23.50 -7.51
C LEU A 402 -26.45 24.58 -8.15
N THR A 403 -26.89 24.37 -9.39
CA THR A 403 -27.77 25.33 -10.07
C THR A 403 -29.14 25.39 -9.42
N SER A 404 -29.68 24.26 -8.96
CA SER A 404 -30.94 24.20 -8.22
C SER A 404 -30.82 24.93 -6.89
N ALA A 405 -29.79 24.60 -6.12
CA ALA A 405 -29.41 25.26 -4.87
C ALA A 405 -29.34 26.80 -4.99
N ILE A 406 -28.63 27.31 -6.00
CA ILE A 406 -28.50 28.75 -6.24
C ILE A 406 -29.84 29.40 -6.58
N LYS A 407 -30.67 28.75 -7.41
CA LYS A 407 -31.99 29.29 -7.79
C LYS A 407 -32.92 29.41 -6.59
N GLU A 408 -32.90 28.42 -5.70
CA GLU A 408 -33.68 28.45 -4.46
C GLU A 408 -33.24 29.60 -3.56
N ASN A 409 -31.93 29.76 -3.34
CA ASN A 409 -31.41 30.91 -2.57
C ASN A 409 -31.80 32.26 -3.17
N LEU A 410 -31.66 32.42 -4.49
CA LEU A 410 -32.06 33.67 -5.15
C LEU A 410 -33.54 33.97 -4.93
N LYS A 411 -34.42 32.95 -4.93
CA LYS A 411 -35.85 33.12 -4.67
C LYS A 411 -36.09 33.54 -3.22
N THR A 412 -35.43 32.89 -2.27
CA THR A 412 -35.51 33.21 -0.83
C THR A 412 -35.06 34.64 -0.56
N PHE A 413 -33.86 35.00 -0.99
CA PHE A 413 -33.31 36.33 -0.72
C PHE A 413 -34.07 37.44 -1.47
N SER A 414 -34.69 37.16 -2.62
CA SER A 414 -35.59 38.13 -3.31
C SER A 414 -36.80 38.46 -2.45
N PHE A 415 -37.35 37.48 -1.76
CA PHE A 415 -38.44 37.69 -0.82
C PHE A 415 -38.00 38.47 0.42
N VAL A 416 -36.82 38.16 0.97
CA VAL A 416 -36.20 38.91 2.08
C VAL A 416 -35.98 40.38 1.71
N GLU A 417 -35.46 40.64 0.50
CA GLU A 417 -35.25 42.00 -0.02
C GLU A 417 -36.56 42.80 -0.12
N GLU A 418 -37.65 42.16 -0.57
CA GLU A 418 -38.96 42.80 -0.62
C GLU A 418 -39.49 43.16 0.76
N LEU A 419 -39.33 42.27 1.75
CA LEU A 419 -39.76 42.51 3.13
C LEU A 419 -38.93 43.65 3.77
N LEU A 420 -37.61 43.64 3.56
CA LEU A 420 -36.71 44.72 3.96
C LEU A 420 -36.97 46.04 3.23
N LYS A 421 -37.73 46.07 2.15
CA LYS A 421 -38.18 47.31 1.49
C LYS A 421 -39.57 47.75 1.94
N LYS A 422 -40.48 46.81 2.27
CA LYS A 422 -41.90 47.08 2.59
C LYS A 422 -42.15 47.47 4.05
N ASN A 423 -41.42 46.92 5.02
CA ASN A 423 -41.67 47.20 6.44
C ASN A 423 -40.88 48.42 6.92
N SER A 424 -41.51 49.60 7.03
CA SER A 424 -40.89 50.81 7.58
C SER A 424 -41.08 50.98 9.10
N GLY A 425 -41.69 50.01 9.80
CA GLY A 425 -41.95 50.05 11.25
C GLY A 425 -41.64 48.74 11.98
N ASP A 426 -40.72 48.85 12.94
CA ASP A 426 -40.43 48.10 14.19
C ASP A 426 -40.47 46.56 14.31
N ASP A 427 -40.81 45.77 13.30
CA ASP A 427 -40.67 44.30 13.45
C ASP A 427 -40.11 43.60 12.20
N ILE A 428 -38.79 43.37 12.24
CA ILE A 428 -38.01 42.61 11.25
C ILE A 428 -37.96 41.11 11.62
N SER A 429 -38.45 40.71 12.81
CA SER A 429 -38.37 39.31 13.29
C SER A 429 -39.05 38.30 12.35
N GLY A 430 -40.12 38.70 11.67
CA GLY A 430 -40.81 37.86 10.68
C GLY A 430 -39.97 37.54 9.44
N ILE A 431 -38.90 38.30 9.14
CA ILE A 431 -37.97 38.01 8.04
C ILE A 431 -37.06 36.84 8.42
N ILE A 432 -36.60 36.78 9.67
CA ILE A 432 -35.77 35.68 10.18
C ILE A 432 -36.54 34.36 10.08
N SER A 433 -37.83 34.36 10.44
CA SER A 433 -38.70 33.17 10.29
C SER A 433 -38.86 32.72 8.83
N GLN A 434 -38.78 33.63 7.86
CA GLN A 434 -38.89 33.30 6.44
C GLN A 434 -37.58 32.79 5.85
N ILE A 435 -36.43 33.32 6.31
CA ILE A 435 -35.10 32.76 6.01
C ILE A 435 -35.03 31.34 6.57
N ALA A 436 -35.43 31.14 7.83
CA ALA A 436 -35.47 29.83 8.47
C ALA A 436 -36.40 28.85 7.73
N PHE A 437 -37.62 29.28 7.38
CA PHE A 437 -38.56 28.44 6.62
C PHE A 437 -38.02 28.02 5.24
N ALA A 438 -37.34 28.91 4.53
CA ALA A 438 -36.75 28.58 3.25
C ALA A 438 -35.54 27.65 3.37
N LYS A 439 -34.72 27.82 4.42
CA LYS A 439 -33.65 26.86 4.76
C LYS A 439 -34.24 25.48 5.05
N ASP A 440 -35.31 25.39 5.85
CA ASP A 440 -35.98 24.15 6.22
C ASP A 440 -36.60 23.41 5.01
N LEU A 441 -37.24 24.15 4.09
CA LEU A 441 -37.78 23.57 2.86
C LEU A 441 -36.67 22.98 1.98
N ARG A 442 -35.54 23.68 1.87
CA ARG A 442 -34.39 23.24 1.07
C ARG A 442 -33.67 22.06 1.71
N LYS A 443 -33.50 22.09 3.03
CA LYS A 443 -33.03 20.97 3.85
C LYS A 443 -33.84 19.72 3.54
N THR A 444 -35.17 19.81 3.60
CA THR A 444 -36.08 18.69 3.31
C THR A 444 -35.84 18.12 1.89
N GLY A 445 -35.74 18.97 0.86
CA GLY A 445 -35.49 18.52 -0.50
C GLY A 445 -34.13 17.83 -0.69
N LEU A 446 -33.08 18.37 -0.07
CA LEU A 446 -31.74 17.76 -0.12
C LEU A 446 -31.69 16.44 0.66
N ILE A 447 -32.39 16.33 1.79
CA ILE A 447 -32.53 15.07 2.53
C ILE A 447 -33.20 14.01 1.66
N GLU A 448 -34.28 14.36 0.94
CA GLU A 448 -34.94 13.45 -0.01
C GLU A 448 -34.00 13.00 -1.14
N ASP A 449 -33.21 13.92 -1.70
CA ASP A 449 -32.23 13.61 -2.74
C ASP A 449 -31.14 12.67 -2.22
N VAL A 450 -30.58 12.94 -1.03
CA VAL A 450 -29.58 12.07 -0.40
C VAL A 450 -30.18 10.69 -0.15
N HIS A 451 -31.37 10.60 0.46
CA HIS A 451 -32.03 9.32 0.71
C HIS A 451 -32.24 8.51 -0.56
N LYS A 452 -32.72 9.15 -1.63
CA LYS A 452 -32.94 8.49 -2.92
C LYS A 452 -31.63 7.92 -3.48
N SER A 453 -30.56 8.72 -3.46
CA SER A 453 -29.25 8.28 -3.92
C SER A 453 -28.67 7.15 -3.06
N LEU A 454 -28.86 7.18 -1.74
CA LEU A 454 -28.45 6.09 -0.84
C LEU A 454 -29.26 4.80 -1.06
N ASP A 455 -30.57 4.90 -1.31
CA ASP A 455 -31.42 3.75 -1.63
C ASP A 455 -30.99 3.10 -2.96
N ASP A 456 -30.65 3.90 -3.96
CA ASP A 456 -30.16 3.41 -5.25
C ASP A 456 -28.75 2.80 -5.13
N ALA A 457 -27.90 3.37 -4.28
CA ALA A 457 -26.61 2.78 -3.94
C ALA A 457 -26.77 1.42 -3.25
N GLN A 458 -27.69 1.30 -2.30
CA GLN A 458 -27.91 0.06 -1.55
C GLN A 458 -28.47 -1.07 -2.44
N LYS A 459 -29.35 -0.74 -3.41
CA LYS A 459 -29.84 -1.72 -4.41
C LYS A 459 -28.74 -2.24 -5.33
N SER A 460 -27.77 -1.39 -5.66
CA SER A 460 -26.69 -1.70 -6.60
C SER A 460 -25.45 -2.30 -5.92
N LEU A 461 -25.29 -2.11 -4.60
CA LEU A 461 -24.11 -2.48 -3.81
C LEU A 461 -23.54 -3.88 -4.11
N SER A 462 -24.38 -4.91 -4.12
CA SER A 462 -23.93 -6.30 -4.31
C SER A 462 -23.75 -6.71 -5.77
N ASN A 463 -24.42 -6.02 -6.71
CA ASN A 463 -24.59 -6.48 -8.09
C ASN A 463 -23.82 -5.62 -9.10
N ASN A 464 -23.70 -4.32 -8.84
CA ASN A 464 -22.97 -3.36 -9.67
C ASN A 464 -22.32 -2.28 -8.78
N PRO A 465 -21.15 -2.57 -8.15
CA PRO A 465 -20.45 -1.62 -7.29
C PRO A 465 -20.10 -0.28 -7.97
N PRO A 466 -19.74 -0.22 -9.27
CA PRO A 466 -19.57 1.05 -9.97
C PRO A 466 -20.82 1.96 -9.96
N ASP A 467 -22.01 1.41 -10.24
CA ASP A 467 -23.26 2.18 -10.19
C ASP A 467 -23.57 2.64 -8.76
N ALA A 468 -23.28 1.79 -7.76
CA ALA A 468 -23.43 2.16 -6.36
C ALA A 468 -22.49 3.31 -5.96
N LEU A 469 -21.25 3.31 -6.46
CA LEU A 469 -20.28 4.37 -6.20
C LEU A 469 -20.71 5.70 -6.83
N GLU A 470 -21.29 5.68 -8.04
CA GLU A 470 -21.82 6.88 -8.69
C GLU A 470 -23.03 7.43 -7.93
N ALA A 471 -23.96 6.58 -7.49
CA ALA A 471 -25.08 7.00 -6.64
C ALA A 471 -24.59 7.61 -5.31
N ILE A 472 -23.54 7.06 -4.70
CA ILE A 472 -22.93 7.63 -3.49
C ILE A 472 -22.25 8.97 -3.77
N ARG A 473 -21.62 9.16 -4.95
CA ARG A 473 -21.08 10.47 -5.35
C ARG A 473 -22.18 11.51 -5.47
N GLU A 474 -23.32 11.17 -6.06
CA GLU A 474 -24.50 12.05 -6.09
C GLU A 474 -24.98 12.38 -4.67
N ALA A 475 -25.08 11.38 -3.78
CA ALA A 475 -25.44 11.58 -2.38
C ALA A 475 -24.46 12.53 -1.66
N LEU A 476 -23.14 12.34 -1.85
CA LEU A 476 -22.11 13.20 -1.26
C LEU A 476 -22.17 14.64 -1.74
N ASN A 477 -22.50 14.86 -3.03
CA ASN A 477 -22.68 16.21 -3.58
C ASN A 477 -23.87 16.91 -2.91
N SER A 478 -25.03 16.24 -2.83
CA SER A 478 -26.22 16.78 -2.17
C SER A 478 -26.00 16.98 -0.67
N LEU A 479 -25.33 16.04 0.00
CA LEU A 479 -24.96 16.13 1.42
C LEU A 479 -23.99 17.29 1.68
N GLY A 480 -23.02 17.52 0.80
CA GLY A 480 -22.10 18.66 0.90
C GLY A 480 -22.83 20.01 0.84
N ILE A 481 -23.85 20.11 -0.02
CA ILE A 481 -24.74 21.29 -0.08
C ILE A 481 -25.63 21.36 1.18
N LEU A 482 -26.10 20.23 1.71
CA LEU A 482 -26.92 20.20 2.92
C LEU A 482 -26.14 20.71 4.14
N LEU A 483 -24.90 20.23 4.31
CA LEU A 483 -23.99 20.63 5.38
C LEU A 483 -23.56 22.10 5.29
N SER A 484 -23.75 22.75 4.13
CA SER A 484 -23.53 24.19 3.99
C SER A 484 -24.70 25.06 4.44
N LEU A 485 -25.88 24.49 4.70
CA LEU A 485 -27.09 25.28 5.00
C LEU A 485 -27.33 25.47 6.49
N GLU A 486 -26.95 24.48 7.29
CA GLU A 486 -27.30 24.38 8.70
C GLU A 486 -26.14 23.75 9.47
N SER A 487 -26.00 24.15 10.74
CA SER A 487 -25.14 23.44 11.68
C SER A 487 -25.63 21.99 11.77
N GLU A 488 -24.69 21.04 11.76
CA GLU A 488 -24.98 19.61 11.80
C GLU A 488 -25.94 19.27 12.95
N ASP A 489 -27.17 18.87 12.62
CA ASP A 489 -28.15 18.35 13.56
C ASP A 489 -28.20 16.82 13.51
N GLU A 490 -29.03 16.21 14.36
CA GLU A 490 -29.08 14.74 14.49
C GLU A 490 -29.43 14.05 13.15
N GLU A 491 -30.38 14.60 12.39
CA GLU A 491 -30.82 14.03 11.10
C GLU A 491 -29.74 14.15 10.02
N VAL A 492 -29.08 15.31 9.91
CA VAL A 492 -27.98 15.51 8.96
C VAL A 492 -26.75 14.69 9.35
N SER A 493 -26.47 14.55 10.65
CA SER A 493 -25.39 13.69 11.15
C SER A 493 -25.63 12.23 10.80
N ASP A 494 -26.84 11.73 11.02
CA ASP A 494 -27.24 10.37 10.67
C ASP A 494 -27.11 10.12 9.16
N LEU A 495 -27.53 11.06 8.33
CA LEU A 495 -27.35 11.02 6.87
C LEU A 495 -25.88 10.97 6.46
N ARG A 496 -25.02 11.80 7.09
CA ARG A 496 -23.58 11.77 6.85
C ARG A 496 -23.01 10.41 7.20
N ASN A 497 -23.28 9.92 8.40
CA ASN A 497 -22.76 8.65 8.89
C ASN A 497 -23.26 7.48 8.03
N LYS A 498 -24.53 7.50 7.59
CA LYS A 498 -25.10 6.50 6.67
C LYS A 498 -24.45 6.55 5.29
N THR A 499 -24.19 7.75 4.76
CA THR A 499 -23.48 7.92 3.48
C THR A 499 -22.06 7.37 3.56
N LEU A 500 -21.34 7.66 4.66
CA LEU A 500 -19.99 7.16 4.90
C LEU A 500 -19.96 5.65 5.16
N ALA A 501 -20.96 5.10 5.85
CA ALA A 501 -21.12 3.65 6.04
C ALA A 501 -21.28 2.93 4.70
N LEU A 502 -22.17 3.42 3.82
CA LEU A 502 -22.38 2.85 2.49
C LEU A 502 -21.16 3.01 1.59
N LEU A 503 -20.49 4.18 1.61
CA LEU A 503 -19.27 4.42 0.86
C LEU A 503 -18.18 3.39 1.22
N ASN A 504 -17.90 3.22 2.51
CA ASN A 504 -16.87 2.27 2.94
C ASN A 504 -17.30 0.81 2.74
N ASN A 505 -18.60 0.50 2.79
CA ASN A 505 -19.11 -0.82 2.43
C ASN A 505 -18.90 -1.13 0.93
N VAL A 506 -19.18 -0.18 0.03
CA VAL A 506 -18.87 -0.33 -1.40
C VAL A 506 -17.37 -0.57 -1.60
N LYS A 507 -16.50 0.18 -0.92
CA LYS A 507 -15.04 -0.04 -0.99
C LYS A 507 -14.66 -1.45 -0.55
N TYR A 508 -15.21 -1.91 0.57
CA TYR A 508 -15.03 -3.29 1.04
C TYR A 508 -15.46 -4.31 -0.04
N VAL A 509 -16.63 -4.13 -0.66
CA VAL A 509 -17.14 -5.04 -1.71
C VAL A 509 -16.23 -5.07 -2.92
N ILE A 510 -15.79 -3.90 -3.41
CA ILE A 510 -14.84 -3.80 -4.53
C ILE A 510 -13.53 -4.51 -4.17
N GLN A 511 -13.01 -4.25 -2.98
CA GLN A 511 -11.76 -4.84 -2.51
C GLN A 511 -11.87 -6.35 -2.37
N PHE A 512 -12.99 -6.86 -1.86
CA PHE A 512 -13.29 -8.28 -1.78
C PHE A 512 -13.33 -8.94 -3.16
N GLN A 513 -13.93 -8.27 -4.16
CA GLN A 513 -13.96 -8.77 -5.53
C GLN A 513 -12.55 -8.85 -6.12
N LEU A 514 -11.71 -7.83 -5.90
CA LEU A 514 -10.33 -7.85 -6.36
C LEU A 514 -9.50 -8.93 -5.65
N SER A 515 -9.61 -9.01 -4.32
CA SER A 515 -8.88 -9.97 -3.51
C SER A 515 -9.26 -11.43 -3.84
N SER A 516 -10.44 -11.65 -4.44
CA SER A 516 -10.87 -12.95 -4.96
C SER A 516 -10.24 -13.36 -6.30
N GLN A 517 -9.78 -12.37 -7.08
CA GLN A 517 -9.06 -12.60 -8.35
C GLN A 517 -7.57 -12.89 -8.11
N LEU A 518 -7.05 -12.42 -6.98
CA LEU A 518 -5.68 -12.66 -6.53
C LEU A 518 -5.60 -14.01 -5.79
N GLN A 519 -4.59 -14.82 -6.10
CA GLN A 519 -4.45 -16.17 -5.52
C GLN A 519 -3.49 -16.22 -4.31
N THR A 520 -2.28 -15.68 -4.44
CA THR A 520 -1.23 -15.71 -3.40
C THR A 520 -0.22 -14.56 -3.57
N GLY A 521 0.68 -14.38 -2.61
CA GLY A 521 1.80 -13.43 -2.69
C GLY A 521 1.50 -12.06 -2.08
N THR A 522 2.47 -11.13 -2.20
CA THR A 522 2.40 -9.82 -1.52
C THR A 522 1.16 -9.02 -1.90
N LYS A 523 0.78 -8.99 -3.18
CA LYS A 523 -0.42 -8.28 -3.66
C LYS A 523 -1.70 -8.81 -3.02
N PHE A 524 -1.81 -10.14 -2.89
CA PHE A 524 -2.94 -10.78 -2.23
C PHE A 524 -3.02 -10.40 -0.76
N ILE A 525 -1.90 -10.48 -0.03
CA ILE A 525 -1.81 -10.12 1.40
C ILE A 525 -2.20 -8.66 1.62
N MET A 526 -1.63 -7.76 0.83
CA MET A 526 -1.94 -6.33 0.91
C MET A 526 -3.41 -6.04 0.56
N SER A 527 -3.97 -6.74 -0.44
CA SER A 527 -5.38 -6.59 -0.78
C SER A 527 -6.30 -7.04 0.36
N ARG A 528 -5.97 -8.11 1.08
CA ARG A 528 -6.71 -8.61 2.25
C ARG A 528 -6.57 -7.71 3.48
N ILE A 529 -5.42 -7.08 3.66
CA ILE A 529 -5.22 -6.05 4.69
C ILE A 529 -6.20 -4.89 4.47
N LEU A 530 -6.33 -4.41 3.24
CA LEU A 530 -7.28 -3.33 2.96
C LEU A 530 -8.74 -3.74 3.03
N GLU A 531 -9.05 -4.97 2.64
CA GLU A 531 -10.38 -5.52 2.83
C GLU A 531 -10.79 -5.44 4.31
N ASN A 532 -9.87 -5.75 5.22
CA ASN A 532 -10.07 -5.57 6.66
C ASN A 532 -10.28 -4.09 7.03
N LEU A 533 -9.40 -3.20 6.59
CA LEU A 533 -9.47 -1.77 6.94
C LEU A 533 -10.77 -1.11 6.45
N HIS A 534 -11.18 -1.39 5.22
CA HIS A 534 -12.45 -0.87 4.68
C HIS A 534 -13.67 -1.45 5.41
N ALA A 535 -13.63 -2.72 5.80
CA ALA A 535 -14.69 -3.32 6.59
C ALA A 535 -14.77 -2.72 8.00
N GLU A 536 -13.63 -2.45 8.64
CA GLU A 536 -13.56 -1.83 9.97
C GLU A 536 -14.05 -0.38 9.95
N ASP A 537 -13.62 0.42 8.96
CA ASP A 537 -14.11 1.78 8.74
C ASP A 537 -15.61 1.77 8.51
N ALA A 538 -16.14 0.92 7.62
CA ALA A 538 -17.57 0.79 7.38
C ALA A 538 -18.33 0.41 8.67
N ALA A 539 -17.81 -0.56 9.41
CA ALA A 539 -18.42 -1.01 10.66
C ALA A 539 -18.47 0.08 11.73
N SER A 540 -17.47 0.95 11.79
CA SER A 540 -17.47 2.08 12.73
C SER A 540 -18.65 3.02 12.47
N TYR A 541 -18.95 3.33 11.20
CA TYR A 541 -20.10 4.16 10.83
C TYR A 541 -21.44 3.44 11.00
N TYR A 542 -21.54 2.15 10.66
CA TYR A 542 -22.76 1.36 10.92
C TYR A 542 -23.09 1.31 12.42
N GLN A 543 -22.07 1.23 13.28
CA GLN A 543 -22.25 1.26 14.73
C GLN A 543 -22.78 2.63 15.21
N ILE A 544 -22.31 3.73 14.61
CA ILE A 544 -22.78 5.08 14.95
C ILE A 544 -24.26 5.25 14.61
N ILE A 545 -24.71 4.75 13.45
CA ILE A 545 -26.13 4.84 13.02
C ILE A 545 -27.04 3.76 13.63
N GLY A 546 -26.55 2.99 14.61
CA GLY A 546 -27.34 1.96 15.31
C GLY A 546 -27.55 0.65 14.55
N GLU A 547 -26.85 0.41 13.44
CA GLU A 547 -26.87 -0.84 12.69
C GLU A 547 -25.81 -1.85 13.20
N ASP A 548 -25.92 -2.22 14.48
CA ASP A 548 -24.95 -3.10 15.16
C ASP A 548 -24.76 -4.46 14.48
N ALA A 549 -25.79 -4.98 13.82
CA ALA A 549 -25.73 -6.24 13.09
C ALA A 549 -24.80 -6.14 11.87
N SER A 550 -24.99 -5.11 11.03
CA SER A 550 -24.13 -4.80 9.88
C SER A 550 -22.70 -4.53 10.32
N ALA A 551 -22.53 -3.76 11.40
CA ALA A 551 -21.21 -3.46 11.97
C ALA A 551 -20.48 -4.71 12.48
N SER A 552 -21.18 -5.59 13.21
CA SER A 552 -20.58 -6.84 13.71
C SER A 552 -20.22 -7.79 12.57
N GLU A 553 -21.08 -7.88 11.54
CA GLU A 553 -20.80 -8.71 10.36
C GLU A 553 -19.55 -8.23 9.62
N LEU A 554 -19.43 -6.93 9.34
CA LEU A 554 -18.27 -6.36 8.67
C LEU A 554 -16.98 -6.53 9.48
N LYS A 555 -17.02 -6.30 10.81
CA LYS A 555 -15.85 -6.56 11.68
C LYS A 555 -15.39 -8.02 11.58
N ASP A 556 -16.32 -8.96 11.60
CA ASP A 556 -16.01 -10.38 11.48
C ASP A 556 -15.48 -10.76 10.08
N LEU A 557 -16.04 -10.19 9.01
CA LEU A 557 -15.53 -10.38 7.65
C LEU A 557 -14.12 -9.81 7.47
N GLY A 558 -13.85 -8.62 8.02
CA GLY A 558 -12.52 -8.04 8.01
C GLY A 558 -11.50 -8.92 8.74
N LYS A 559 -11.86 -9.51 9.88
CA LYS A 559 -10.98 -10.44 10.60
C LYS A 559 -10.68 -11.70 9.81
N LEU A 560 -11.66 -12.23 9.06
CA LEU A 560 -11.43 -13.36 8.16
C LEU A 560 -10.44 -12.99 7.03
N ALA A 561 -10.55 -11.79 6.47
CA ALA A 561 -9.60 -11.30 5.46
C ALA A 561 -8.18 -11.23 6.02
N LEU A 562 -8.00 -10.61 7.19
CA LEU A 562 -6.70 -10.47 7.84
C LEU A 562 -6.10 -11.82 8.25
N ALA A 563 -6.91 -12.74 8.77
CA ALA A 563 -6.48 -14.11 9.05
C ALA A 563 -5.98 -14.84 7.80
N THR A 564 -6.65 -14.62 6.66
CA THR A 564 -6.26 -15.21 5.36
C THR A 564 -4.95 -14.62 4.87
N ALA A 565 -4.70 -13.32 5.09
CA ALA A 565 -3.43 -12.66 4.80
C ALA A 565 -2.28 -13.31 5.58
N TYR A 566 -2.44 -13.46 6.90
CA TYR A 566 -1.46 -14.14 7.76
C TYR A 566 -1.20 -15.59 7.32
N ALA A 567 -2.26 -16.34 6.98
CA ALA A 567 -2.13 -17.70 6.50
C ALA A 567 -1.38 -17.78 5.16
N SER A 568 -1.57 -16.80 4.26
CA SER A 568 -0.85 -16.73 2.99
C SER A 568 0.64 -16.45 3.18
N GLU A 569 1.00 -15.52 4.07
CA GLU A 569 2.40 -15.27 4.45
C GLU A 569 3.04 -16.54 5.03
N ALA A 570 2.33 -17.20 5.95
CA ALA A 570 2.80 -18.41 6.60
C ALA A 570 3.05 -19.56 5.60
N GLN A 571 2.19 -19.70 4.59
CA GLN A 571 2.38 -20.66 3.51
C GLN A 571 3.63 -20.36 2.67
N THR A 572 3.91 -19.09 2.37
CA THR A 572 5.12 -18.67 1.65
C THR A 572 6.37 -19.08 2.44
N PHE A 573 6.45 -18.70 3.72
CA PHE A 573 7.61 -19.05 4.54
C PHE A 573 7.71 -20.54 4.86
N SER A 574 6.59 -21.25 4.96
CA SER A 574 6.60 -22.71 5.11
C SER A 574 7.23 -23.37 3.89
N ARG A 575 6.88 -22.96 2.66
CA ARG A 575 7.48 -23.51 1.43
C ARG A 575 8.97 -23.18 1.35
N GLN A 576 9.34 -21.92 1.62
CA GLN A 576 10.74 -21.53 1.67
C GLN A 576 11.52 -22.36 2.69
N SER A 577 10.97 -22.61 3.86
CA SER A 577 11.66 -23.39 4.89
C SER A 577 11.99 -24.82 4.44
N GLU A 578 11.13 -25.45 3.66
CA GLU A 578 11.39 -26.78 3.09
C GLU A 578 12.53 -26.73 2.05
N GLN A 579 12.58 -25.68 1.22
CA GLN A 579 13.70 -25.46 0.29
C GLN A 579 15.01 -25.22 1.04
N TRP A 580 14.99 -24.39 2.07
CA TRP A 580 16.16 -24.08 2.90
C TRP A 580 16.65 -25.29 3.70
N ALA A 581 15.75 -26.16 4.15
CA ALA A 581 16.11 -27.42 4.78
C ALA A 581 16.89 -28.33 3.83
N PHE A 582 16.46 -28.41 2.57
CA PHE A 582 17.20 -29.12 1.53
C PHE A 582 18.58 -28.48 1.25
N ARG A 583 18.65 -27.14 1.18
CA ARG A 583 19.94 -26.43 1.05
C ARG A 583 20.89 -26.75 2.20
N SER A 584 20.39 -26.78 3.43
CA SER A 584 21.18 -27.14 4.62
C SER A 584 21.71 -28.56 4.56
N GLN A 585 20.92 -29.50 4.05
CA GLN A 585 21.35 -30.88 3.80
C GLN A 585 22.52 -30.92 2.81
N VAL A 586 22.40 -30.25 1.66
CA VAL A 586 23.45 -30.19 0.63
C VAL A 586 24.71 -29.50 1.16
N ALA A 587 24.56 -28.37 1.85
CA ALA A 587 25.66 -27.63 2.45
C ALA A 587 26.46 -28.50 3.44
N ARG A 588 25.75 -29.25 4.30
CA ARG A 588 26.37 -30.21 5.23
C ARG A 588 27.19 -31.28 4.50
N VAL A 589 26.63 -31.91 3.47
CA VAL A 589 27.33 -32.94 2.70
C VAL A 589 28.61 -32.39 2.09
N ASN A 590 28.53 -31.19 1.51
CA ASN A 590 29.69 -30.52 0.92
C ASN A 590 30.75 -30.16 1.96
N ALA A 591 30.35 -29.66 3.13
CA ALA A 591 31.28 -29.33 4.21
C ALA A 591 32.01 -30.56 4.76
N ILE A 592 31.31 -31.68 4.96
CA ILE A 592 31.92 -32.93 5.42
C ILE A 592 32.86 -33.51 4.35
N LYS A 593 32.47 -33.45 3.07
CA LYS A 593 33.32 -33.91 1.96
C LYS A 593 34.60 -33.08 1.86
N ALA A 594 34.50 -31.76 1.95
CA ALA A 594 35.65 -30.86 1.91
C ALA A 594 36.66 -31.16 3.03
N LEU A 595 36.20 -31.53 4.23
CA LEU A 595 37.10 -31.93 5.31
C LEU A 595 37.82 -33.27 5.07
N GLY A 596 37.22 -34.16 4.28
CA GLY A 596 37.83 -35.44 3.89
C GLY A 596 38.93 -35.30 2.85
N ASP A 597 38.99 -34.19 2.12
CA ASP A 597 39.99 -33.91 1.09
C ASP A 597 41.20 -33.18 1.72
N ASP A 598 42.34 -33.87 1.89
CA ASP A 598 43.57 -33.39 2.60
C ASP A 598 44.12 -32.03 2.12
N LEU A 599 43.80 -31.60 0.89
CA LEU A 599 44.20 -30.29 0.31
C LEU A 599 43.34 -29.11 0.82
N ALA A 600 42.09 -29.35 1.21
CA ALA A 600 41.17 -28.32 1.72
C ALA A 600 41.36 -28.03 3.22
N GLN A 601 42.00 -28.94 3.96
CA GLN A 601 42.35 -28.75 5.38
C GLN A 601 43.39 -27.63 5.61
N LEU A 602 44.10 -27.18 4.57
CA LEU A 602 45.10 -26.11 4.64
C LEU A 602 44.53 -24.70 4.39
N GLU A 603 43.32 -24.55 3.83
CA GLU A 603 42.79 -23.24 3.42
C GLU A 603 41.50 -22.76 4.10
N ASP A 604 40.64 -23.61 4.69
CA ASP A 604 39.27 -23.15 4.97
C ASP A 604 38.76 -23.28 6.42
N GLY A 605 38.75 -22.14 7.13
CA GLY A 605 37.95 -21.91 8.33
C GLY A 605 36.51 -21.45 8.04
N GLY A 606 36.13 -21.26 6.77
CA GLY A 606 34.86 -20.67 6.31
C GLY A 606 33.73 -21.65 5.97
N SER A 607 34.01 -22.88 5.52
CA SER A 607 32.98 -23.87 5.14
C SER A 607 31.99 -24.25 6.26
N MET A 608 32.48 -24.34 7.50
CA MET A 608 31.63 -24.61 8.68
C MET A 608 30.69 -23.44 8.98
N ASP A 609 31.21 -22.21 8.94
CA ASP A 609 30.44 -20.99 9.22
C ASP A 609 29.35 -20.77 8.17
N GLY A 610 29.67 -20.99 6.89
CA GLY A 610 28.71 -20.95 5.78
C GLY A 610 27.57 -21.96 5.97
N THR A 611 27.88 -23.20 6.35
CA THR A 611 26.87 -24.24 6.57
C THR A 611 25.98 -23.93 7.79
N LEU A 612 26.56 -23.41 8.87
CA LEU A 612 25.80 -23.01 10.05
C LEU A 612 24.87 -21.84 9.74
N LYS A 613 25.31 -20.86 8.94
CA LYS A 613 24.45 -19.78 8.44
C LYS A 613 23.25 -20.31 7.66
N THR A 614 23.43 -21.30 6.77
CA THR A 614 22.30 -21.92 6.05
C THR A 614 21.30 -22.60 7.00
N HIS A 615 21.78 -23.25 8.07
CA HIS A 615 20.89 -23.81 9.10
C HIS A 615 20.13 -22.71 9.84
N ASP A 616 20.81 -21.63 10.21
CA ASP A 616 20.20 -20.49 10.92
C ASP A 616 19.15 -19.77 10.07
N GLU A 617 19.42 -19.59 8.77
CA GLU A 617 18.44 -19.07 7.81
C GLU A 617 17.23 -20.01 7.69
N THR A 618 17.44 -21.33 7.60
CA THR A 618 16.35 -22.32 7.57
C THR A 618 15.48 -22.22 8.82
N ILE A 619 16.12 -22.19 10.00
CA ILE A 619 15.44 -22.09 11.30
C ILE A 619 14.62 -20.79 11.36
N LYS A 620 15.20 -19.66 10.94
CA LYS A 620 14.51 -18.37 10.84
C LYS A 620 13.25 -18.44 9.97
N ARG A 621 13.30 -19.10 8.81
CA ARG A 621 12.12 -19.26 7.93
C ARG A 621 11.00 -20.07 8.59
N ILE A 622 11.34 -21.11 9.35
CA ILE A 622 10.32 -21.89 10.08
C ILE A 622 9.70 -21.05 11.19
N TYR A 623 10.49 -20.25 11.90
CA TYR A 623 9.95 -19.31 12.87
C TYR A 623 8.97 -18.32 12.23
N GLN A 624 9.32 -17.73 11.08
CA GLN A 624 8.42 -16.85 10.34
C GLN A 624 7.09 -17.56 10.04
N ALA A 625 7.14 -18.79 9.51
CA ALA A 625 5.95 -19.57 9.22
C ALA A 625 5.10 -19.86 10.48
N VAL A 626 5.74 -20.23 11.61
CA VAL A 626 5.06 -20.50 12.88
C VAL A 626 4.37 -19.25 13.40
N SER A 627 5.09 -18.13 13.51
CA SER A 627 4.55 -16.86 14.01
C SER A 627 3.38 -16.38 13.16
N SER A 628 3.49 -16.43 11.82
CA SER A 628 2.41 -16.01 10.93
C SER A 628 1.18 -16.93 11.03
N PHE A 629 1.35 -18.26 11.17
CA PHE A 629 0.20 -19.16 11.41
C PHE A 629 -0.46 -18.96 12.77
N GLU A 630 0.32 -18.63 13.80
CA GLU A 630 -0.22 -18.29 15.13
C GLU A 630 -1.05 -17.00 15.08
N CYS A 631 -0.56 -15.97 14.36
CA CYS A 631 -1.34 -14.76 14.09
C CYS A 631 -2.64 -15.08 13.34
N ALA A 632 -2.59 -15.92 12.29
CA ALA A 632 -3.78 -16.35 11.56
C ALA A 632 -4.81 -17.05 12.48
N ALA A 633 -4.35 -17.97 13.32
CA ALA A 633 -5.22 -18.70 14.24
C ALA A 633 -5.82 -17.78 15.32
N LYS A 634 -5.04 -16.82 15.83
CA LYS A 634 -5.49 -15.81 16.78
C LYS A 634 -6.58 -14.93 16.15
N GLU A 635 -6.38 -14.50 14.91
CA GLU A 635 -7.32 -13.62 14.22
C GLU A 635 -8.63 -14.35 13.87
N LEU A 636 -8.56 -15.59 13.36
CA LEU A 636 -9.76 -16.42 13.17
C LEU A 636 -10.54 -16.65 14.48
N ASN A 637 -9.84 -16.85 15.60
CA ASN A 637 -10.48 -17.00 16.90
C ASN A 637 -11.15 -15.71 17.39
N SER A 638 -10.74 -14.54 16.88
CA SER A 638 -11.29 -13.25 17.25
C SER A 638 -12.67 -12.97 16.63
N VAL A 639 -13.08 -13.75 15.61
CA VAL A 639 -14.39 -13.69 14.95
C VAL A 639 -15.51 -14.11 15.91
N LYS A 640 -16.54 -13.28 16.11
CA LYS A 640 -17.57 -13.50 17.13
C LYS A 640 -18.88 -14.08 16.60
N GLY A 641 -19.30 -13.69 15.40
CA GLY A 641 -20.60 -14.01 14.83
C GLY A 641 -20.78 -15.49 14.51
N GLU A 642 -21.73 -16.16 15.17
CA GLU A 642 -21.94 -17.62 15.03
C GLU A 642 -22.27 -18.03 13.59
N ALA A 643 -23.11 -17.25 12.89
CA ALA A 643 -23.46 -17.51 11.49
C ALA A 643 -22.23 -17.45 10.57
N ILE A 644 -21.35 -16.46 10.78
CA ILE A 644 -20.11 -16.28 10.02
C ILE A 644 -19.12 -17.40 10.35
N ARG A 645 -18.96 -17.73 11.64
CA ARG A 645 -18.11 -18.84 12.10
C ARG A 645 -18.52 -20.16 11.47
N LYS A 646 -19.83 -20.45 11.43
CA LYS A 646 -20.39 -21.66 10.84
C LYS A 646 -20.27 -21.68 9.32
N LYS A 647 -20.62 -20.58 8.64
CA LYS A 647 -20.54 -20.46 7.17
C LYS A 647 -19.11 -20.65 6.65
N ASN A 648 -18.13 -20.16 7.41
CA ASN A 648 -16.72 -20.22 7.04
C ASN A 648 -15.95 -21.35 7.75
N ASN A 649 -16.60 -22.25 8.48
CA ASN A 649 -15.94 -23.35 9.21
C ASN A 649 -14.78 -22.91 10.12
N VAL A 650 -14.90 -21.76 10.79
CA VAL A 650 -13.81 -21.12 11.54
C VAL A 650 -13.22 -22.06 12.60
N ASP A 651 -14.05 -22.79 13.36
CA ASP A 651 -13.57 -23.69 14.41
C ASP A 651 -12.69 -24.84 13.86
N ALA A 652 -13.03 -25.36 12.68
CA ALA A 652 -12.24 -26.39 12.02
C ALA A 652 -10.93 -25.81 11.50
N GLN A 653 -10.98 -24.62 10.87
CA GLN A 653 -9.79 -23.94 10.36
C GLN A 653 -8.80 -23.59 11.48
N VAL A 654 -9.27 -23.07 12.63
CA VAL A 654 -8.43 -22.77 13.79
C VAL A 654 -7.69 -24.01 14.27
N LYS A 655 -8.41 -25.12 14.48
CA LYS A 655 -7.80 -26.38 14.92
C LYS A 655 -6.84 -26.94 13.87
N GLN A 656 -7.15 -26.79 12.59
CA GLN A 656 -6.26 -27.19 11.50
C GLN A 656 -4.96 -26.38 11.53
N LEU A 657 -5.05 -25.06 11.69
CA LEU A 657 -3.89 -24.16 11.85
C LEU A 657 -3.07 -24.52 13.09
N GLN A 658 -3.72 -24.81 14.22
CA GLN A 658 -3.03 -25.29 15.43
C GLN A 658 -2.27 -26.61 15.19
N GLY A 659 -2.86 -27.55 14.44
CA GLY A 659 -2.19 -28.77 14.01
C GLY A 659 -0.98 -28.49 13.11
N VAL A 660 -1.10 -27.54 12.17
CA VAL A 660 0.01 -27.10 11.30
C VAL A 660 1.12 -26.43 12.12
N VAL A 661 0.79 -25.55 13.08
CA VAL A 661 1.76 -24.93 13.99
C VAL A 661 2.51 -25.99 14.79
N MET A 662 1.81 -26.99 15.34
CA MET A 662 2.47 -28.08 16.06
C MET A 662 3.39 -28.90 15.16
N LYS A 663 2.98 -29.19 13.91
CA LYS A 663 3.85 -29.83 12.91
C LYS A 663 5.11 -28.99 12.66
N LEU A 664 4.97 -27.68 12.43
CA LEU A 664 6.10 -26.79 12.15
C LEU A 664 7.02 -26.60 13.36
N ARG A 665 6.48 -26.57 14.59
CA ARG A 665 7.30 -26.64 15.81
C ARG A 665 8.10 -27.94 15.88
N GLY A 666 7.52 -29.05 15.43
CA GLY A 666 8.25 -30.31 15.24
C GLY A 666 9.36 -30.18 14.19
N ASP A 667 9.08 -29.58 13.03
CA ASP A 667 10.07 -29.33 11.97
C ASP A 667 11.22 -28.43 12.46
N LEU A 668 10.89 -27.40 13.23
CA LEU A 668 11.86 -26.49 13.87
C LEU A 668 12.81 -27.25 14.80
N LYS A 669 12.26 -28.00 15.76
CA LYS A 669 13.04 -28.79 16.73
C LYS A 669 13.88 -29.85 16.01
N ARG A 670 13.34 -30.47 14.96
CA ARG A 670 14.08 -31.42 14.12
C ARG A 670 15.28 -30.78 13.43
N LEU A 671 15.14 -29.57 12.87
CA LEU A 671 16.23 -28.86 12.21
C LEU A 671 17.26 -28.25 13.18
N MET A 672 16.83 -27.83 14.38
CA MET A 672 17.75 -27.51 15.48
C MET A 672 18.56 -28.74 15.90
N GLY A 673 17.91 -29.90 15.95
CA GLY A 673 18.56 -31.19 16.14
C GLY A 673 19.56 -31.50 15.03
N ALA A 674 19.20 -31.23 13.78
CA ALA A 674 20.08 -31.42 12.61
C ALA A 674 21.33 -30.53 12.65
N LYS A 675 21.16 -29.25 13.05
CA LYS A 675 22.27 -28.31 13.27
C LYS A 675 23.21 -28.82 14.36
N SER A 676 22.66 -29.26 15.49
CA SER A 676 23.44 -29.78 16.62
C SER A 676 24.18 -31.06 16.25
N ASP A 677 23.52 -31.94 15.51
CA ASP A 677 24.11 -33.17 14.99
C ASP A 677 25.27 -32.90 14.01
N PHE A 678 25.12 -31.91 13.13
CA PHE A 678 26.21 -31.45 12.25
C PHE A 678 27.39 -30.90 13.06
N MET A 679 27.14 -30.04 14.06
CA MET A 679 28.20 -29.53 14.95
C MET A 679 28.93 -30.68 15.65
N ALA A 680 28.20 -31.71 16.11
CA ALA A 680 28.78 -32.87 16.74
C ALA A 680 29.74 -33.64 15.81
N GLU A 681 29.33 -33.88 14.56
CA GLU A 681 30.18 -34.52 13.54
C GLU A 681 31.41 -33.68 13.22
N MET A 682 31.25 -32.36 13.09
CA MET A 682 32.36 -31.44 12.82
C MET A 682 33.39 -31.40 13.96
N PHE A 683 32.94 -31.30 15.21
CA PHE A 683 33.84 -31.35 16.37
C PHE A 683 34.51 -32.71 16.51
N TYR A 684 33.80 -33.80 16.20
CA TYR A 684 34.39 -35.13 16.19
C TYR A 684 35.51 -35.25 15.13
N LEU A 685 35.26 -34.82 13.89
CA LEU A 685 36.26 -34.83 12.81
C LEU A 685 37.48 -33.95 13.12
N LYS A 686 37.30 -32.89 13.92
CA LYS A 686 38.40 -32.04 14.43
C LYS A 686 39.11 -32.60 15.67
N GLY A 687 38.70 -33.76 16.18
CA GLY A 687 39.28 -34.41 17.37
C GLY A 687 38.76 -33.91 18.72
N GLU A 688 37.74 -33.05 18.75
CA GLU A 688 37.17 -32.44 19.95
C GLU A 688 36.00 -33.28 20.53
N VAL A 689 36.31 -34.50 20.98
CA VAL A 689 35.32 -35.51 21.41
C VAL A 689 34.35 -35.03 22.50
N THR A 690 34.82 -34.23 23.46
CA THR A 690 33.97 -33.71 24.55
C THR A 690 32.88 -32.78 24.03
N LYS A 691 33.22 -31.90 23.07
CA LYS A 691 32.22 -31.00 22.45
C LYS A 691 31.26 -31.79 21.56
N ALA A 692 31.76 -32.79 20.83
CA ALA A 692 30.91 -33.68 20.04
C ALA A 692 29.85 -34.40 20.91
N LYS A 693 30.22 -34.87 22.11
CA LYS A 693 29.28 -35.51 23.06
C LYS A 693 28.17 -34.56 23.53
N ILE A 694 28.50 -33.29 23.78
CA ILE A 694 27.52 -32.26 24.19
C ILE A 694 26.52 -32.05 23.05
N HIS A 695 27.01 -31.78 21.83
CA HIS A 695 26.16 -31.52 20.69
C HIS A 695 25.31 -32.72 20.24
N TYR A 696 25.81 -33.96 20.36
CA TYR A 696 24.96 -35.15 20.16
C TYR A 696 23.88 -35.29 21.25
N SER A 697 24.13 -34.82 22.47
CA SER A 697 23.10 -34.75 23.50
C SER A 697 22.01 -33.78 23.10
N ASP A 698 22.41 -32.55 22.77
CA ASP A 698 21.49 -31.48 22.37
C ASP A 698 20.64 -31.92 21.16
N ALA A 699 21.29 -32.53 20.16
CA ALA A 699 20.60 -33.08 19.00
C ALA A 699 19.56 -34.14 19.37
N SER A 700 19.88 -35.05 20.29
CA SER A 700 18.97 -36.11 20.73
C SER A 700 17.77 -35.54 21.47
N ASP A 701 17.97 -34.54 22.33
CA ASP A 701 16.91 -33.90 23.10
C ASP A 701 15.95 -33.12 22.18
N GLN A 702 16.49 -32.31 21.26
CA GLN A 702 15.70 -31.58 20.26
C GLN A 702 14.87 -32.53 19.36
N LEU A 703 15.45 -33.66 18.92
CA LEU A 703 14.73 -34.64 18.10
C LEU A 703 13.60 -35.34 18.88
N ARG A 704 13.77 -35.59 20.18
CA ARG A 704 12.70 -36.15 21.02
C ARG A 704 11.56 -35.16 21.23
N GLU A 705 11.87 -33.89 21.44
CA GLU A 705 10.85 -32.83 21.48
C GLU A 705 10.08 -32.75 20.16
N ALA A 706 10.78 -32.87 19.02
CA ALA A 706 10.15 -32.90 17.70
C ALA A 706 9.15 -34.07 17.56
N VAL A 707 9.50 -35.28 18.04
CA VAL A 707 8.59 -36.44 18.07
C VAL A 707 7.34 -36.15 18.90
N GLY A 708 7.49 -35.50 20.05
CA GLY A 708 6.37 -35.07 20.89
C GLY A 708 5.42 -34.11 20.14
N ALA A 709 5.99 -33.09 19.48
CA ALA A 709 5.22 -32.10 18.71
C ALA A 709 4.45 -32.74 17.53
N TYR A 710 5.09 -33.63 16.77
CA TYR A 710 4.41 -34.37 15.70
C TYR A 710 3.30 -35.27 16.22
N THR A 711 3.52 -35.95 17.33
CA THR A 711 2.50 -36.82 17.94
C THR A 711 1.26 -36.01 18.35
N GLY A 712 1.45 -34.82 18.95
CA GLY A 712 0.37 -33.90 19.28
C GLY A 712 -0.38 -33.41 18.04
N ALA A 713 0.35 -33.01 16.99
CA ALA A 713 -0.24 -32.60 15.72
C ALA A 713 -1.07 -33.73 15.06
N ALA A 714 -0.56 -34.97 15.04
CA ALA A 714 -1.28 -36.11 14.49
C ALA A 714 -2.60 -36.38 15.22
N GLN A 715 -2.61 -36.25 16.56
CA GLN A 715 -3.82 -36.36 17.37
C GLN A 715 -4.84 -35.28 17.02
N LEU A 716 -4.41 -34.02 16.84
CA LEU A 716 -5.30 -32.93 16.44
C LEU A 716 -5.92 -33.16 15.06
N PHE A 717 -5.13 -33.55 14.06
CA PHE A 717 -5.67 -33.86 12.72
C PHE A 717 -6.64 -35.05 12.75
N GLN A 718 -6.38 -36.05 13.59
CA GLN A 718 -7.29 -37.17 13.78
C GLN A 718 -8.63 -36.73 14.40
N GLN A 719 -8.61 -35.81 15.38
CA GLN A 719 -9.82 -35.24 15.96
C GLN A 719 -10.65 -34.44 14.95
N LEU A 720 -10.00 -33.85 13.94
CA LEU A 720 -10.64 -33.13 12.84
C LEU A 720 -11.17 -34.05 11.73
N GLY A 721 -10.84 -35.33 11.75
CA GLY A 721 -11.14 -36.26 10.65
C GLY A 721 -10.22 -36.12 9.44
N ASP A 722 -9.14 -35.32 9.53
CA ASP A 722 -8.11 -35.23 8.49
C ASP A 722 -7.11 -36.39 8.62
N ILE A 723 -7.56 -37.57 8.18
CA ILE A 723 -6.80 -38.82 8.27
C ILE A 723 -5.49 -38.74 7.48
N GLN A 724 -5.48 -37.99 6.37
CA GLN A 724 -4.29 -37.87 5.53
C GLN A 724 -3.20 -37.08 6.26
N SER A 725 -3.50 -35.88 6.77
CA SER A 725 -2.54 -35.09 7.53
C SER A 725 -2.08 -35.81 8.80
N ALA A 726 -3.00 -36.48 9.51
CA ALA A 726 -2.66 -37.28 10.69
C ALA A 726 -1.63 -38.38 10.37
N ARG A 727 -1.83 -39.13 9.28
CA ARG A 727 -0.87 -40.16 8.84
C ARG A 727 0.47 -39.60 8.41
N THR A 728 0.47 -38.48 7.69
CA THR A 728 1.71 -37.83 7.25
C THR A 728 2.55 -37.39 8.44
N VAL A 729 1.93 -36.77 9.44
CA VAL A 729 2.64 -36.30 10.63
C VAL A 729 3.07 -37.45 11.55
N ASP A 730 2.25 -38.49 11.71
CA ASP A 730 2.63 -39.71 12.44
C ASP A 730 3.84 -40.41 11.77
N SER A 731 3.89 -40.44 10.44
CA SER A 731 5.06 -40.94 9.69
C SER A 731 6.32 -40.10 9.97
N ARG A 732 6.19 -38.76 10.03
CA ARG A 732 7.29 -37.87 10.42
C ARG A 732 7.75 -38.13 11.86
N ALA A 733 6.82 -38.37 12.80
CA ALA A 733 7.17 -38.71 14.17
C ALA A 733 8.01 -39.99 14.26
N LYS A 734 7.58 -41.05 13.55
CA LYS A 734 8.31 -42.33 13.49
C LYS A 734 9.69 -42.18 12.86
N THR A 735 9.77 -41.47 11.74
CA THR A 735 11.04 -41.19 11.05
C THR A 735 11.99 -40.42 11.97
N THR A 736 11.49 -39.40 12.67
CA THR A 736 12.28 -38.58 13.59
C THR A 736 12.75 -39.37 14.81
N ASP A 737 11.92 -40.28 15.35
CA ASP A 737 12.31 -41.17 16.45
C ASP A 737 13.45 -42.12 16.06
N LEU A 738 13.42 -42.66 14.82
CA LEU A 738 14.53 -43.48 14.30
C LEU A 738 15.83 -42.67 14.22
N VAL A 739 15.77 -41.43 13.72
CA VAL A 739 16.94 -40.55 13.66
C VAL A 739 17.42 -40.18 15.07
N ALA A 740 16.51 -39.89 16.01
CA ALA A 740 16.85 -39.59 17.40
C ALA A 740 17.62 -40.74 18.07
N ARG A 741 17.24 -41.99 17.78
CA ARG A 741 17.94 -43.20 18.25
C ARG A 741 19.32 -43.32 17.61
N SER A 742 19.46 -43.11 16.30
CA SER A 742 20.75 -43.12 15.59
C SER A 742 21.73 -42.08 16.18
N VAL A 743 21.26 -40.85 16.43
CA VAL A 743 22.03 -39.78 17.09
C VAL A 743 22.44 -40.18 18.51
N TRP A 744 21.53 -40.76 19.28
CA TRP A 744 21.81 -41.24 20.63
C TRP A 744 22.83 -42.38 20.63
N ASP A 745 22.77 -43.30 19.68
CA ASP A 745 23.73 -44.39 19.54
C ASP A 745 25.14 -43.85 19.23
N ASN A 746 25.27 -42.82 18.37
CA ASN A 746 26.54 -42.14 18.13
C ASN A 746 27.11 -41.49 19.41
N LYS A 747 26.27 -40.87 20.25
CA LYS A 747 26.67 -40.39 21.58
C LYS A 747 27.20 -41.53 22.45
N GLN A 748 26.52 -42.69 22.47
CA GLN A 748 26.94 -43.84 23.27
C GLN A 748 28.27 -44.43 22.78
N LYS A 749 28.49 -44.47 21.46
CA LYS A 749 29.75 -44.93 20.86
C LYS A 749 30.92 -44.06 21.32
N LEU A 750 30.78 -42.73 21.25
CA LEU A 750 31.79 -41.83 21.81
C LEU A 750 32.01 -42.05 23.32
N GLY A 751 30.96 -42.42 24.06
CA GLY A 751 31.05 -42.80 25.47
C GLY A 751 31.85 -44.08 25.74
N ARG A 752 31.98 -44.95 24.73
CA ARG A 752 32.69 -46.23 24.75
C ARG A 752 33.99 -46.20 23.95
N ASP A 753 34.47 -45.02 23.58
CA ASP A 753 35.65 -44.81 22.73
C ASP A 753 35.56 -45.55 21.39
N GLN A 754 34.36 -45.59 20.80
CA GLN A 754 34.07 -46.12 19.47
C GLN A 754 33.73 -44.98 18.51
N ASP A 755 34.09 -45.16 17.23
CA ASP A 755 33.83 -44.17 16.19
C ASP A 755 32.32 -44.05 15.89
N PRO A 756 31.76 -42.83 15.87
CA PRO A 756 30.39 -42.59 15.44
C PRO A 756 30.27 -42.83 13.94
N LEU A 757 29.07 -43.22 13.48
CA LEU A 757 28.80 -43.41 12.06
C LEU A 757 28.34 -42.09 11.45
N LEU A 758 28.95 -41.71 10.32
CA LEU A 758 28.47 -40.62 9.49
C LEU A 758 27.14 -41.03 8.82
N LYS A 759 26.22 -40.06 8.73
CA LYS A 759 24.88 -40.32 8.19
C LYS A 759 24.91 -40.52 6.68
N GLY A 760 24.19 -41.55 6.22
CA GLY A 760 23.93 -41.76 4.81
C GLY A 760 22.87 -40.81 4.25
N GLU A 761 22.69 -40.81 2.93
CA GLU A 761 21.70 -39.95 2.24
C GLU A 761 20.27 -40.14 2.75
N ALA A 762 19.88 -41.37 3.07
CA ALA A 762 18.55 -41.69 3.62
C ALA A 762 18.35 -41.11 5.03
N GLU A 763 19.36 -41.18 5.89
CA GLU A 763 19.31 -40.61 7.24
C GLU A 763 19.34 -39.07 7.21
N LEU A 764 20.09 -38.48 6.27
CA LEU A 764 20.08 -37.03 6.05
C LEU A 764 18.73 -36.55 5.51
N SER A 765 18.14 -37.27 4.56
CA SER A 765 16.79 -36.94 4.06
C SER A 765 15.74 -37.07 5.16
N ALA A 766 15.84 -38.07 6.03
CA ALA A 766 15.00 -38.21 7.21
C ALA A 766 15.19 -37.05 8.20
N LEU A 767 16.43 -36.64 8.43
CA LEU A 767 16.78 -35.57 9.37
C LEU A 767 16.36 -34.18 8.87
N TYR A 768 16.59 -33.84 7.60
CA TYR A 768 16.32 -32.51 7.03
C TYR A 768 14.94 -32.37 6.39
N MET A 769 14.45 -33.39 5.69
CA MET A 769 13.16 -33.34 4.98
C MET A 769 12.02 -34.10 5.67
N GLY A 770 12.33 -34.95 6.64
CA GLY A 770 11.32 -35.69 7.41
C GLY A 770 10.72 -36.84 6.61
N ILE A 771 11.42 -37.29 5.57
CA ILE A 771 11.02 -38.37 4.67
C ILE A 771 12.10 -39.45 4.65
N THR A 772 11.68 -40.70 4.64
CA THR A 772 12.53 -41.82 4.24
C THR A 772 12.30 -42.05 2.75
N ASN A 773 13.30 -41.85 1.91
CA ASN A 773 13.25 -42.38 0.55
C ASN A 773 13.05 -43.91 0.68
N MET A 774 11.97 -44.42 0.10
CA MET A 774 11.85 -45.85 -0.18
C MET A 774 12.72 -46.19 -1.38
#